data_AF-A0A3Q7INL5-F1
#
_entry.id   AF-A0A3Q7INL5-F1
#
_cell.length_a   1.000
_cell.length_b   1.000
_cell.length_c   1.000
_cell.angle_alpha   90.00
_cell.angle_beta   90.00
_cell.angle_gamma   90.00
#
_symmetry.space_group_name_H-M   'P 1'
#
loop_
_entity.id
_entity.type
_entity.pdbx_description
1 polymer ?
#
loop_
_entity_poly.entity_id
_entity_poly.type
_entity_poly.pdbx_seq_one_letter_code
_entity_poly.pdbx_strand_id
1 'polypeptide(L)'
;MGDSTNFAAKHPVSINITESKLFDDDGRIKRSGSVWTASAHIITAVIGSGVLSLAWAVAQLGWIAGPIVMLLFSFVTYYTSSLLSDCYRSGDPLFGKRNYTYMDVVQANLSGLQVKICGWIQYVNLFGVAIGYTIASSISLMAVKRSDCFHKHGHKAPCLQPNTPYMIIFGVIEIIFSQIPDFDQIWWLSIVAAVMSFTYSTIGLGLGIAHVAETGKIGGSLTGVSIGTVTEMQKVWRTFQALGAIAFAYSYSLILIEIQDTIKSPPSEAKTMKNATIISVSVTTVFYMLCGCFGYAAFGDHAPDNLLTGFGFYDPYWLLDIANIAIFVHLVGAYQVYCQPLFAFIEKTAAEWYPNSKIITKNISVPIPGFKSYNIYLFRLVWRTIFVIISTIISMLLPFFSDIVGILGAFGFWPLTVYYPVEIYIVQKKIPKWSRKWFGLQILSVTCLIVSIAAAVGSFAGVVSDLKSRFPVALRSFLRGAEVKYVQIPLTTASIVECYKKRYLTIIDVIILEFYHPNPHAASISVLADTKLRDVSALVSFHVYYGEASLAWNIEDLVPPSERYIFNFSSKDELKNWHLYSDSEYGAFTKSKIKLVTNKYPDDNISGLSSAALEIKDTGNGSTSVGLFSGNLSLDVMEGSKWNMTRSGFCGMRSKKTVRPSNWTQLGIGMAHRPTQQFDGFIDLDGYDTIALKLKGDGRCYISTIYTENWVNSPGQDEDNSWQAFVFVPKDNWYIAKIPLTRYAPTWRGNIINARMEMNPARIVGMSLSVNAEGGVPDAKSGPGDFGVEVDWIKALRMMQ
;
A
#
# COMPACT_ATOMS: atom_id res chain seq x y z
N MET A 1 62.01 -33.22 -0.96
CA MET A 1 62.43 -31.89 -1.47
C MET A 1 61.92 -31.80 -2.89
N GLY A 2 60.99 -30.97 -3.33
CA GLY A 2 60.27 -29.84 -2.78
C GLY A 2 59.59 -29.13 -3.96
N ASP A 3 58.38 -28.63 -3.71
CA ASP A 3 57.66 -27.54 -4.42
C ASP A 3 56.94 -27.71 -5.77
N SER A 4 55.61 -27.89 -5.66
CA SER A 4 54.54 -26.87 -5.78
C SER A 4 54.50 -25.90 -7.01
N THR A 5 53.41 -26.06 -7.76
CA THR A 5 52.50 -25.06 -8.37
C THR A 5 53.04 -23.79 -9.06
N ASN A 6 52.62 -23.58 -10.33
CA ASN A 6 52.27 -22.25 -10.85
C ASN A 6 51.21 -22.32 -11.97
N PHE A 7 49.95 -22.10 -11.58
CA PHE A 7 48.83 -21.71 -12.45
C PHE A 7 48.45 -20.28 -12.02
N ALA A 8 48.69 -19.29 -12.88
CA ALA A 8 47.92 -18.04 -13.03
C ALA A 8 48.79 -16.90 -13.60
N ALA A 9 48.35 -16.32 -14.72
CA ALA A 9 48.12 -14.87 -14.83
C ALA A 9 47.37 -14.58 -16.14
N LYS A 10 46.06 -14.37 -16.03
CA LYS A 10 45.24 -13.70 -17.05
C LYS A 10 45.71 -12.24 -17.15
N HIS A 11 45.72 -11.72 -18.38
CA HIS A 11 46.05 -10.35 -18.77
C HIS A 11 45.55 -9.26 -17.81
N PRO A 12 46.39 -8.26 -17.46
CA PRO A 12 45.92 -7.06 -16.79
C PRO A 12 45.19 -6.16 -17.80
N VAL A 13 43.92 -5.85 -17.51
CA VAL A 13 43.18 -4.77 -18.18
C VAL A 13 43.81 -3.45 -17.74
N SER A 14 44.49 -2.78 -18.66
CA SER A 14 44.97 -1.41 -18.47
C SER A 14 43.78 -0.46 -18.48
N ILE A 15 43.35 -0.01 -17.29
CA ILE A 15 42.37 1.09 -17.16
C ILE A 15 43.06 2.37 -17.64
N ASN A 16 42.52 2.99 -18.68
CA ASN A 16 42.99 4.27 -19.20
C ASN A 16 42.87 5.34 -18.11
N ILE A 17 43.98 5.98 -17.75
CA ILE A 17 44.09 6.99 -16.66
C ILE A 17 43.20 8.22 -16.91
N THR A 18 42.69 8.41 -18.13
CA THR A 18 41.68 9.42 -18.49
C THR A 18 40.26 9.09 -18.03
N GLU A 19 39.88 7.81 -17.90
CA GLU A 19 38.54 7.39 -17.46
C GLU A 19 38.34 7.59 -15.94
N SER A 20 39.38 7.41 -15.12
CA SER A 20 39.26 7.53 -13.65
C SER A 20 38.98 8.97 -13.15
N LYS A 21 39.15 9.98 -14.01
CA LYS A 21 38.80 11.38 -13.66
C LYS A 21 37.30 11.68 -13.81
N LEU A 22 36.59 10.92 -14.65
CA LEU A 22 35.21 11.23 -15.04
C LEU A 22 34.16 10.46 -14.21
N PHE A 23 34.53 9.30 -13.66
CA PHE A 23 33.62 8.40 -12.93
C PHE A 23 33.98 8.30 -11.44
N ASP A 24 32.96 8.07 -10.61
CA ASP A 24 33.09 7.69 -9.20
C ASP A 24 33.46 6.20 -9.06
N ASP A 25 33.72 5.75 -7.83
CA ASP A 25 34.06 4.36 -7.47
C ASP A 25 32.94 3.34 -7.75
N ASP A 26 31.72 3.79 -8.03
CA ASP A 26 30.57 2.98 -8.45
C ASP A 26 30.39 2.92 -9.98
N GLY A 27 31.28 3.55 -10.75
CA GLY A 27 31.22 3.61 -12.21
C GLY A 27 30.21 4.62 -12.76
N ARG A 28 29.57 5.45 -11.92
CA ARG A 28 28.70 6.55 -12.36
C ARG A 28 29.48 7.84 -12.59
N ILE A 29 28.90 8.78 -13.31
CA ILE A 29 29.51 10.11 -13.51
C ILE A 29 29.79 10.73 -12.13
N LYS A 30 30.97 11.32 -12.01
CA LYS A 30 31.46 11.87 -10.76
C LYS A 30 30.50 12.92 -10.17
N ARG A 31 30.04 12.67 -8.94
CA ARG A 31 29.20 13.60 -8.18
C ARG A 31 29.95 14.90 -7.87
N SER A 32 29.25 16.03 -7.94
CA SER A 32 29.83 17.37 -7.76
C SER A 32 29.34 18.12 -6.52
N GLY A 33 28.35 17.57 -5.80
CA GLY A 33 27.73 18.21 -4.65
C GLY A 33 28.71 18.50 -3.51
N SER A 34 28.42 19.54 -2.74
CA SER A 34 29.21 20.04 -1.62
C SER A 34 28.34 20.23 -0.39
N VAL A 35 28.95 20.63 0.74
CA VAL A 35 28.20 21.04 1.95
C VAL A 35 27.16 22.11 1.60
N TRP A 36 27.50 23.09 0.75
CA TRP A 36 26.60 24.19 0.41
C TRP A 36 25.41 23.76 -0.43
N THR A 37 25.62 22.90 -1.43
CA THR A 37 24.51 22.42 -2.28
C THR A 37 23.62 21.47 -1.50
N ALA A 38 24.20 20.58 -0.67
CA ALA A 38 23.43 19.72 0.23
C ALA A 38 22.64 20.56 1.25
N SER A 39 23.25 21.58 1.85
CA SER A 39 22.56 22.51 2.74
C SER A 39 21.43 23.25 2.04
N ALA A 40 21.62 23.70 0.79
CA ALA A 40 20.57 24.33 0.01
C ALA A 40 19.38 23.38 -0.23
N HIS A 41 19.64 22.11 -0.56
CA HIS A 41 18.58 21.11 -0.71
C HIS A 41 17.83 20.87 0.61
N ILE A 42 18.55 20.70 1.73
CA ILE A 42 17.93 20.50 3.05
C ILE A 42 17.13 21.74 3.45
N ILE A 43 17.68 22.95 3.33
CA ILE A 43 16.98 24.19 3.65
C ILE A 43 15.74 24.35 2.78
N THR A 44 15.83 24.08 1.48
CA THR A 44 14.68 24.12 0.55
C THR A 44 13.59 23.15 0.96
N ALA A 45 13.98 21.96 1.44
CA ALA A 45 13.04 20.94 1.85
C ALA A 45 12.36 21.27 3.19
N VAL A 46 13.14 21.77 4.15
CA VAL A 46 12.71 22.01 5.52
C VAL A 46 12.02 23.37 5.62
N ILE A 47 12.77 24.46 5.45
CA ILE A 47 12.19 25.81 5.38
C ILE A 47 11.24 25.77 4.19
N GLY A 48 9.97 26.09 4.38
CA GLY A 48 8.92 25.90 3.38
C GLY A 48 7.56 26.08 4.03
N SER A 49 6.57 25.29 3.59
CA SER A 49 5.20 25.38 4.14
C SER A 49 5.15 25.11 5.66
N GLY A 50 6.07 24.32 6.19
CA GLY A 50 6.19 24.06 7.63
C GLY A 50 6.34 25.33 8.47
N VAL A 51 7.18 26.29 8.05
CA VAL A 51 7.42 27.59 8.74
C VAL A 51 6.12 28.35 8.96
N LEU A 52 5.26 28.35 7.94
CA LEU A 52 4.08 29.19 7.88
C LEU A 52 3.09 28.84 8.99
N SER A 53 3.01 27.54 9.33
CA SER A 53 2.17 27.01 10.40
C SER A 53 2.75 27.11 11.81
N LEU A 54 4.02 27.53 11.97
CA LEU A 54 4.68 27.50 13.28
C LEU A 54 4.10 28.54 14.25
N ALA A 55 3.69 29.71 13.76
CA ALA A 55 3.05 30.71 14.62
C ALA A 55 1.74 30.17 15.22
N TRP A 56 0.93 29.51 14.40
CA TRP A 56 -0.27 28.80 14.84
C TRP A 56 0.06 27.65 15.80
N ALA A 57 1.07 26.84 15.50
CA ALA A 57 1.45 25.71 16.35
C ALA A 57 1.93 26.17 17.74
N VAL A 58 2.74 27.24 17.80
CA VAL A 58 3.14 27.87 19.05
C VAL A 58 1.92 28.47 19.76
N ALA A 59 0.94 29.03 19.05
CA ALA A 59 -0.30 29.48 19.67
C ALA A 59 -1.12 28.35 20.30
N GLN A 60 -1.12 27.15 19.71
CA GLN A 60 -1.79 26.00 20.31
C GLN A 60 -1.06 25.49 21.56
N LEU A 61 0.27 25.53 21.57
CA LEU A 61 1.12 24.97 22.65
C LEU A 61 1.46 25.97 23.76
N GLY A 62 1.53 27.26 23.45
CA GLY A 62 1.93 28.34 24.34
C GLY A 62 3.43 28.63 24.39
N TRP A 63 3.77 29.67 25.16
CA TRP A 63 5.13 30.19 25.32
C TRP A 63 6.13 29.18 25.93
N ILE A 64 5.64 28.19 26.68
CA ILE A 64 6.50 27.18 27.29
C ILE A 64 6.67 25.98 26.36
N ALA A 65 5.57 25.28 26.05
CA ALA A 65 5.64 24.02 25.34
C ALA A 65 6.04 24.21 23.86
N GLY A 66 5.61 25.29 23.20
CA GLY A 66 5.92 25.54 21.79
C GLY A 66 7.42 25.53 21.50
N PRO A 67 8.20 26.45 22.09
CA PRO A 67 9.65 26.51 21.87
C PRO A 67 10.39 25.23 22.30
N ILE A 68 10.02 24.62 23.44
CA ILE A 68 10.64 23.38 23.93
C ILE A 68 10.43 22.25 22.92
N VAL A 69 9.20 22.07 22.45
CA VAL A 69 8.87 21.03 21.47
C VAL A 69 9.65 21.26 20.17
N MET A 70 9.74 22.50 19.68
CA MET A 70 10.51 22.80 18.47
C MET A 70 12.00 22.44 18.60
N LEU A 71 12.61 22.74 19.75
CA LEU A 71 14.00 22.35 20.04
C LEU A 71 14.17 20.82 20.13
N LEU A 72 13.21 20.13 20.73
CA LEU A 72 13.23 18.67 20.81
C LEU A 72 13.13 18.03 19.41
N PHE A 73 12.18 18.47 18.57
CA PHE A 73 12.05 17.97 17.20
C PHE A 73 13.30 18.27 16.36
N SER A 74 13.89 19.46 16.51
CA SER A 74 15.17 19.81 15.89
C SER A 74 16.28 18.83 16.32
N PHE A 75 16.40 18.55 17.61
CA PHE A 75 17.43 17.64 18.14
C PHE A 75 17.23 16.21 17.63
N VAL A 76 16.01 15.69 17.72
CA VAL A 76 15.68 14.34 17.24
C VAL A 76 15.99 14.21 15.76
N THR A 77 15.54 15.17 14.95
CA THR A 77 15.78 15.18 13.50
C THR A 77 17.27 15.23 13.16
N TYR A 78 18.02 16.12 13.81
CA TYR A 78 19.48 16.18 13.65
C TYR A 78 20.15 14.84 13.98
N TYR A 79 19.77 14.26 15.12
CA TYR A 79 20.35 13.02 15.63
C TYR A 79 20.06 11.85 14.68
N THR A 80 18.80 11.61 14.32
CA THR A 80 18.41 10.47 13.47
C THR A 80 18.88 10.64 12.02
N SER A 81 18.90 11.87 11.50
CA SER A 81 19.51 12.16 10.18
C SER A 81 21.01 11.89 10.17
N SER A 82 21.70 12.20 11.28
CA SER A 82 23.12 11.86 11.42
C SER A 82 23.36 10.35 11.46
N LEU A 83 22.46 9.58 12.10
CA LEU A 83 22.52 8.12 12.06
C LEU A 83 22.32 7.59 10.64
N LEU A 84 21.29 8.08 9.94
CA LEU A 84 20.97 7.68 8.57
C LEU A 84 22.10 8.00 7.60
N SER A 85 22.78 9.14 7.76
CA SER A 85 23.89 9.53 6.89
C SER A 85 25.09 8.58 6.98
N ASP A 86 25.30 7.93 8.14
CA ASP A 86 26.32 6.89 8.31
C ASP A 86 25.96 5.56 7.62
N CYS A 87 24.71 5.43 7.19
CA CYS A 87 24.14 4.22 6.62
C CYS A 87 24.11 4.22 5.08
N TYR A 88 24.51 5.32 4.44
CA TYR A 88 24.52 5.49 2.99
C TYR A 88 25.31 4.40 2.24
N ARG A 89 26.48 3.99 2.75
CA ARG A 89 27.28 2.88 2.18
C ARG A 89 27.07 1.59 2.95
N SER A 90 26.78 0.50 2.25
CA SER A 90 26.61 -0.84 2.82
C SER A 90 27.96 -1.51 3.10
N GLY A 91 28.11 -2.08 4.30
CA GLY A 91 29.36 -2.71 4.73
C GLY A 91 30.40 -1.68 5.19
N ASP A 92 31.45 -1.48 4.41
CA ASP A 92 32.52 -0.54 4.75
C ASP A 92 32.06 0.93 4.57
N PRO A 93 32.27 1.82 5.56
CA PRO A 93 31.82 3.21 5.49
C PRO A 93 32.48 4.08 4.40
N LEU A 94 33.63 3.66 3.85
CA LEU A 94 34.40 4.43 2.87
C LEU A 94 34.40 3.76 1.49
N PHE A 95 34.50 2.44 1.43
CA PHE A 95 34.62 1.65 0.21
C PHE A 95 33.42 0.73 -0.05
N GLY A 96 32.43 0.74 0.84
CA GLY A 96 31.21 -0.05 0.71
C GLY A 96 30.33 0.41 -0.46
N LYS A 97 29.43 -0.48 -0.89
CA LYS A 97 28.49 -0.21 -1.98
C LYS A 97 27.58 0.96 -1.61
N ARG A 98 27.49 1.97 -2.47
CA ARG A 98 26.58 3.11 -2.31
C ARG A 98 25.12 2.67 -2.48
N ASN A 99 24.24 3.21 -1.64
CA ASN A 99 22.79 3.11 -1.79
C ASN A 99 22.27 4.48 -2.24
N TYR A 100 21.62 4.53 -3.40
CA TYR A 100 21.32 5.78 -4.08
C TYR A 100 20.04 6.44 -3.56
N THR A 101 19.13 5.64 -3.02
CA THR A 101 17.84 6.08 -2.51
C THR A 101 17.62 5.63 -1.07
N TYR A 102 16.72 6.30 -0.37
CA TYR A 102 16.29 5.90 0.96
C TYR A 102 15.83 4.44 0.99
N MET A 103 15.08 4.02 -0.02
CA MET A 103 14.63 2.63 -0.17
C MET A 103 15.76 1.64 -0.43
N ASP A 104 16.82 2.02 -1.14
CA ASP A 104 17.99 1.16 -1.31
C ASP A 104 18.67 0.88 0.05
N VAL A 105 18.79 1.89 0.92
CA VAL A 105 19.36 1.72 2.28
C VAL A 105 18.46 0.80 3.12
N VAL A 106 17.14 0.99 3.05
CA VAL A 106 16.18 0.12 3.73
C VAL A 106 16.31 -1.32 3.24
N GLN A 107 16.35 -1.55 1.92
CA GLN A 107 16.47 -2.88 1.32
C GLN A 107 17.82 -3.55 1.61
N ALA A 108 18.90 -2.78 1.75
CA ALA A 108 20.22 -3.29 2.06
C ALA A 108 20.37 -3.78 3.52
N ASN A 109 19.52 -3.29 4.44
CA ASN A 109 19.65 -3.57 5.87
C ASN A 109 18.45 -4.32 6.45
N LEU A 110 17.25 -4.13 5.91
CA LEU A 110 16.00 -4.74 6.36
C LEU A 110 15.42 -5.63 5.25
N SER A 111 14.51 -6.54 5.58
CA SER A 111 13.99 -7.53 4.62
C SER A 111 12.48 -7.74 4.72
N GLY A 112 11.91 -8.31 3.65
CA GLY A 112 10.53 -8.76 3.60
C GLY A 112 9.50 -7.63 3.69
N LEU A 113 8.61 -7.72 4.69
CA LEU A 113 7.46 -6.84 4.85
C LEU A 113 7.86 -5.39 5.21
N GLN A 114 8.94 -5.20 5.97
CA GLN A 114 9.38 -3.86 6.41
C GLN A 114 9.76 -2.97 5.22
N VAL A 115 10.42 -3.52 4.20
CA VAL A 115 10.78 -2.76 2.99
C VAL A 115 9.51 -2.30 2.25
N LYS A 116 8.51 -3.18 2.11
CA LYS A 116 7.24 -2.84 1.45
C LYS A 116 6.47 -1.76 2.21
N ILE A 117 6.37 -1.88 3.53
CA ILE A 117 5.69 -0.89 4.38
C ILE A 117 6.42 0.46 4.31
N CYS A 118 7.75 0.46 4.40
CA CYS A 118 8.56 1.67 4.30
C CYS A 118 8.33 2.41 2.98
N GLY A 119 8.41 1.67 1.85
CA GLY A 119 8.18 2.26 0.53
C GLY A 119 6.79 2.86 0.40
N TRP A 120 5.75 2.14 0.83
CA TRP A 120 4.39 2.68 0.82
C TRP A 120 4.24 3.96 1.65
N ILE A 121 4.74 3.96 2.89
CA ILE A 121 4.68 5.13 3.76
C ILE A 121 5.46 6.30 3.13
N GLN A 122 6.67 6.06 2.62
CA GLN A 122 7.51 7.10 2.00
C GLN A 122 6.83 7.72 0.78
N TYR A 123 6.36 6.90 -0.17
CA TYR A 123 5.78 7.40 -1.42
C TYR A 123 4.42 8.08 -1.22
N VAL A 124 3.59 7.57 -0.30
CA VAL A 124 2.35 8.26 0.10
C VAL A 124 2.64 9.60 0.78
N ASN A 125 3.66 9.65 1.64
CA ASN A 125 4.06 10.90 2.28
C ASN A 125 4.55 11.92 1.23
N LEU A 126 5.42 11.51 0.29
CA LEU A 126 5.89 12.33 -0.83
C LEU A 126 4.75 12.90 -1.68
N PHE A 127 3.77 12.06 -2.02
CA PHE A 127 2.56 12.51 -2.72
C PHE A 127 1.76 13.51 -1.90
N GLY A 128 1.64 13.29 -0.60
CA GLY A 128 0.99 14.21 0.31
C GLY A 128 1.70 15.56 0.42
N VAL A 129 3.03 15.59 0.41
CA VAL A 129 3.81 16.85 0.36
C VAL A 129 3.44 17.66 -0.88
N ALA A 130 3.31 17.03 -2.04
CA ALA A 130 2.88 17.68 -3.28
C ALA A 130 1.51 18.36 -3.14
N ILE A 131 0.55 17.70 -2.47
CA ILE A 131 -0.77 18.27 -2.15
C ILE A 131 -0.63 19.48 -1.22
N GLY A 132 0.15 19.33 -0.14
CA GLY A 132 0.37 20.39 0.85
C GLY A 132 1.02 21.64 0.25
N TYR A 133 2.02 21.47 -0.62
CA TYR A 133 2.67 22.59 -1.32
C TYR A 133 1.76 23.28 -2.32
N THR A 134 0.93 22.52 -3.04
CA THR A 134 -0.08 23.10 -3.94
C THR A 134 -1.07 23.98 -3.18
N ILE A 135 -1.52 23.53 -1.99
CA ILE A 135 -2.40 24.32 -1.12
C ILE A 135 -1.67 25.57 -0.61
N ALA A 136 -0.49 25.41 0.00
CA ALA A 136 0.27 26.53 0.56
C ALA A 136 0.59 27.61 -0.48
N SER A 137 1.04 27.19 -1.67
CA SER A 137 1.39 28.09 -2.77
C SER A 137 0.17 28.88 -3.25
N SER A 138 -0.99 28.22 -3.34
CA SER A 138 -2.25 28.88 -3.71
C SER A 138 -2.70 29.93 -2.69
N ILE A 139 -2.51 29.66 -1.40
CA ILE A 139 -2.86 30.61 -0.32
C ILE A 139 -1.99 31.87 -0.42
N SER A 140 -0.69 31.70 -0.67
CA SER A 140 0.22 32.84 -0.82
C SER A 140 -0.09 33.67 -2.06
N LEU A 141 -0.35 33.06 -3.22
CA LEU A 141 -0.67 33.82 -4.42
C LEU A 141 -2.05 34.52 -4.34
N MET A 142 -3.02 33.88 -3.69
CA MET A 142 -4.30 34.51 -3.34
C MET A 142 -4.08 35.74 -2.43
N ALA A 143 -3.17 35.65 -1.44
CA ALA A 143 -2.89 36.75 -0.53
C ALA A 143 -2.38 38.01 -1.27
N VAL A 144 -1.54 37.85 -2.30
CA VAL A 144 -1.09 38.96 -3.16
C VAL A 144 -2.27 39.65 -3.82
N LYS A 145 -3.15 38.89 -4.49
CA LYS A 145 -4.32 39.47 -5.17
C LYS A 145 -5.32 40.10 -4.20
N ARG A 146 -5.41 39.55 -3.00
CA ARG A 146 -6.24 40.11 -1.94
C ARG A 146 -5.67 41.44 -1.41
N SER A 147 -4.36 41.50 -1.18
CA SER A 147 -3.60 42.71 -0.80
C SER A 147 -3.77 43.82 -1.83
N ASP A 148 -3.50 43.54 -3.11
CA ASP A 148 -3.71 44.46 -4.24
C ASP A 148 -5.15 45.00 -4.30
N CYS A 149 -6.13 44.14 -4.06
CA CYS A 149 -7.55 44.50 -4.09
C CYS A 149 -7.90 45.51 -3.00
N PHE A 150 -7.43 45.27 -1.77
CA PHE A 150 -7.64 46.18 -0.65
C PHE A 150 -6.94 47.52 -0.86
N HIS A 151 -5.75 47.52 -1.44
CA HIS A 151 -5.04 48.76 -1.75
C HIS A 151 -5.80 49.58 -2.82
N LYS A 152 -6.30 48.92 -3.86
CA LYS A 152 -7.00 49.60 -4.96
C LYS A 152 -8.42 50.08 -4.61
N HIS A 153 -9.17 49.32 -3.83
CA HIS A 153 -10.60 49.58 -3.56
C HIS A 153 -10.89 49.98 -2.11
N GLY A 154 -9.87 50.06 -1.26
CA GLY A 154 -9.97 50.39 0.16
C GLY A 154 -10.29 49.18 1.06
N HIS A 155 -10.00 49.32 2.36
CA HIS A 155 -10.10 48.25 3.36
C HIS A 155 -11.52 47.68 3.59
N LYS A 156 -12.56 48.37 3.12
CA LYS A 156 -13.96 47.92 3.26
C LYS A 156 -14.46 47.09 2.07
N ALA A 157 -13.65 46.92 1.03
CA ALA A 157 -14.03 46.11 -0.12
C ALA A 157 -14.10 44.62 0.26
N PRO A 158 -15.10 43.85 -0.24
CA PRO A 158 -15.25 42.44 0.14
C PRO A 158 -14.08 41.56 -0.31
N CYS A 159 -13.35 41.93 -1.37
CA CYS A 159 -12.13 41.30 -1.89
C CYS A 159 -12.04 39.77 -1.72
N LEU A 160 -13.14 39.06 -2.02
CA LEU A 160 -13.21 37.61 -1.96
C LEU A 160 -12.43 37.03 -3.15
N GLN A 161 -11.37 36.29 -2.85
CA GLN A 161 -10.55 35.62 -3.86
C GLN A 161 -10.65 34.10 -3.66
N PRO A 162 -11.10 33.32 -4.67
CA PRO A 162 -11.11 31.87 -4.57
C PRO A 162 -9.69 31.30 -4.69
N ASN A 163 -9.37 30.22 -3.96
CA ASN A 163 -8.04 29.59 -4.00
C ASN A 163 -7.82 28.73 -5.26
N THR A 164 -8.90 28.18 -5.82
CA THR A 164 -8.87 27.19 -6.91
C THR A 164 -8.08 27.64 -8.15
N PRO A 165 -8.25 28.86 -8.69
CA PRO A 165 -7.47 29.30 -9.85
C PRO A 165 -5.96 29.29 -9.58
N TYR A 166 -5.53 29.64 -8.37
CA TYR A 166 -4.12 29.67 -8.00
C TYR A 166 -3.53 28.27 -7.82
N MET A 167 -4.33 27.29 -7.37
CA MET A 167 -3.93 25.87 -7.38
C MET A 167 -3.69 25.37 -8.80
N ILE A 168 -4.57 25.73 -9.75
CA ILE A 168 -4.42 25.38 -11.16
C ILE A 168 -3.17 26.02 -11.75
N ILE A 169 -2.93 27.31 -11.47
CA ILE A 169 -1.71 28.00 -11.92
C ILE A 169 -0.45 27.29 -11.42
N PHE A 170 -0.41 26.94 -10.13
CA PHE A 170 0.70 26.19 -9.56
C PHE A 170 0.85 24.82 -10.25
N GLY A 171 -0.23 24.05 -10.40
CA GLY A 171 -0.21 22.78 -11.11
C GLY A 171 0.29 22.88 -12.55
N VAL A 172 -0.08 23.93 -13.31
CA VAL A 172 0.43 24.16 -14.67
C VAL A 172 1.94 24.41 -14.67
N ILE A 173 2.45 25.18 -13.72
CA ILE A 173 3.89 25.41 -13.56
C ILE A 173 4.59 24.11 -13.18
N GLU A 174 4.04 23.34 -12.26
CA GLU A 174 4.60 22.04 -11.85
C GLU A 174 4.57 21.00 -12.97
N ILE A 175 3.62 21.03 -13.89
CA ILE A 175 3.65 20.18 -15.09
C ILE A 175 4.94 20.46 -15.90
N ILE A 176 5.37 21.72 -16.00
CA ILE A 176 6.57 22.12 -16.74
C ILE A 176 7.83 21.72 -15.96
N PHE A 177 7.95 22.12 -14.70
CA PHE A 177 9.14 21.86 -13.88
C PHE A 177 9.32 20.37 -13.55
N SER A 178 8.24 19.62 -13.41
CA SER A 178 8.29 18.17 -13.20
C SER A 178 8.89 17.41 -14.38
N GLN A 179 9.12 18.04 -15.53
CA GLN A 179 9.82 17.39 -16.65
C GLN A 179 11.35 17.37 -16.50
N ILE A 180 11.90 18.03 -15.47
CA ILE A 180 13.34 17.99 -15.19
C ILE A 180 13.73 16.55 -14.79
N PRO A 181 14.77 15.95 -15.38
CA PRO A 181 14.97 14.50 -15.35
C PRO A 181 15.25 13.93 -13.96
N ASP A 182 16.15 14.60 -13.24
CA ASP A 182 16.89 14.03 -12.12
C ASP A 182 17.17 15.07 -11.02
N PHE A 183 17.39 14.60 -9.80
CA PHE A 183 17.61 15.42 -8.61
C PHE A 183 18.90 16.26 -8.69
N ASP A 184 19.92 15.78 -9.39
CA ASP A 184 21.17 16.52 -9.60
C ASP A 184 20.98 17.73 -10.51
N GLN A 185 20.03 17.71 -11.45
CA GLN A 185 19.76 18.80 -12.40
C GLN A 185 18.94 19.95 -11.81
N ILE A 186 18.27 19.73 -10.68
CA ILE A 186 17.47 20.76 -9.98
C ILE A 186 18.28 21.59 -8.97
N TRP A 187 19.60 21.40 -8.85
CA TRP A 187 20.45 22.09 -7.87
C TRP A 187 20.29 23.62 -7.88
N TRP A 188 20.22 24.23 -9.06
CA TRP A 188 20.05 25.67 -9.22
C TRP A 188 18.68 26.14 -8.73
N LEU A 189 17.64 25.32 -8.97
CA LEU A 189 16.28 25.59 -8.52
C LEU A 189 16.20 25.50 -6.99
N SER A 190 16.90 24.56 -6.37
CA SER A 190 17.03 24.49 -4.91
C SER A 190 17.78 25.69 -4.33
N ILE A 191 18.81 26.22 -4.99
CA ILE A 191 19.48 27.45 -4.52
C ILE A 191 18.50 28.63 -4.55
N VAL A 192 17.77 28.81 -5.66
CA VAL A 192 16.76 29.87 -5.77
C VAL A 192 15.70 29.70 -4.67
N ALA A 193 15.20 28.49 -4.48
CA ALA A 193 14.20 28.19 -3.45
C ALA A 193 14.71 28.48 -2.03
N ALA A 194 15.94 28.10 -1.70
CA ALA A 194 16.56 28.44 -0.41
C ALA A 194 16.73 29.96 -0.22
N VAL A 195 17.10 30.72 -1.26
CA VAL A 195 17.19 32.19 -1.15
C VAL A 195 15.79 32.80 -0.90
N MET A 196 14.77 32.32 -1.62
CA MET A 196 13.40 32.76 -1.41
C MET A 196 12.88 32.38 -0.01
N SER A 197 13.29 31.23 0.52
CA SER A 197 12.93 30.77 1.86
C SER A 197 13.40 31.71 2.96
N PHE A 198 14.67 32.15 2.87
CA PHE A 198 15.20 33.17 3.75
C PHE A 198 14.51 34.52 3.56
N THR A 199 14.21 34.89 2.31
CA THR A 199 13.58 36.18 1.99
C THR A 199 12.23 36.33 2.70
N TYR A 200 11.29 35.40 2.52
CA TYR A 200 9.99 35.53 3.17
C TYR A 200 10.06 35.31 4.68
N SER A 201 10.96 34.46 5.18
CA SER A 201 11.10 34.20 6.62
C SER A 201 11.64 35.44 7.34
N THR A 202 12.63 36.13 6.75
CA THR A 202 13.15 37.39 7.27
C THR A 202 12.11 38.50 7.21
N ILE A 203 11.34 38.61 6.11
CA ILE A 203 10.25 39.58 6.02
C ILE A 203 9.19 39.28 7.08
N GLY A 204 8.70 38.03 7.17
CA GLY A 204 7.70 37.63 8.16
C GLY A 204 8.15 37.87 9.61
N LEU A 205 9.42 37.60 9.92
CA LEU A 205 10.02 37.94 11.21
C LEU A 205 10.03 39.45 11.44
N GLY A 206 10.48 40.23 10.46
CA GLY A 206 10.50 41.70 10.54
C GLY A 206 9.10 42.28 10.77
N LEU A 207 8.09 41.78 10.05
CA LEU A 207 6.68 42.15 10.22
C LEU A 207 6.18 41.80 11.63
N GLY A 208 6.51 40.61 12.14
CA GLY A 208 6.17 40.20 13.51
C GLY A 208 6.79 41.09 14.57
N ILE A 209 8.09 41.40 14.45
CA ILE A 209 8.79 42.32 15.36
C ILE A 209 8.16 43.71 15.30
N ALA A 210 7.90 44.23 14.10
CA ALA A 210 7.30 45.55 13.92
C ALA A 210 5.90 45.63 14.53
N HIS A 211 5.08 44.59 14.37
CA HIS A 211 3.75 44.54 14.95
C HIS A 211 3.78 44.51 16.49
N VAL A 212 4.70 43.75 17.09
CA VAL A 212 4.91 43.76 18.54
C VAL A 212 5.39 45.13 19.03
N ALA A 213 6.29 45.77 18.27
CA ALA A 213 6.79 47.11 18.59
C ALA A 213 5.70 48.19 18.50
N GLU A 214 4.83 48.11 17.49
CA GLU A 214 3.72 49.03 17.27
C GLU A 214 2.64 48.89 18.34
N THR A 215 2.25 47.66 18.67
CA THR A 215 1.21 47.39 19.67
C THR A 215 1.72 47.55 21.10
N GLY A 216 3.03 47.51 21.31
CA GLY A 216 3.67 47.56 22.64
C GLY A 216 3.32 46.38 23.54
N LYS A 217 2.78 45.30 22.98
CA LYS A 217 2.28 44.14 23.72
C LYS A 217 2.83 42.84 23.14
N ILE A 218 3.19 41.92 24.02
CA ILE A 218 3.51 40.54 23.66
C ILE A 218 2.23 39.73 23.85
N GLY A 219 1.65 39.28 22.74
CA GLY A 219 0.46 38.45 22.71
C GLY A 219 0.70 37.02 23.20
N GLY A 220 -0.41 36.32 23.46
CA GLY A 220 -0.42 34.91 23.83
C GLY A 220 -0.33 34.63 25.33
N SER A 221 -0.59 33.38 25.69
CA SER A 221 -0.51 32.84 27.06
C SER A 221 0.60 31.80 27.20
N LEU A 222 0.93 31.45 28.46
CA LEU A 222 1.92 30.43 28.80
C LEU A 222 1.58 29.04 28.25
N THR A 223 0.28 28.70 28.15
CA THR A 223 -0.22 27.37 27.76
C THR A 223 -0.97 27.38 26.43
N GLY A 224 -0.89 28.50 25.69
CA GLY A 224 -1.52 28.66 24.38
C GLY A 224 -2.98 29.06 24.48
N VAL A 225 -3.74 28.77 23.42
CA VAL A 225 -5.18 29.06 23.35
C VAL A 225 -5.91 28.60 24.62
N SER A 226 -6.64 29.52 25.25
CA SER A 226 -7.35 29.29 26.52
C SER A 226 -8.63 28.47 26.36
N ILE A 227 -8.94 27.65 27.38
CA ILE A 227 -10.23 26.94 27.51
C ILE A 227 -11.31 27.99 27.76
N GLY A 228 -12.30 28.08 26.86
CA GLY A 228 -13.30 29.15 26.82
C GLY A 228 -13.38 29.83 25.45
N THR A 229 -12.24 30.00 24.77
CA THR A 229 -12.20 30.37 23.34
C THR A 229 -12.50 29.16 22.46
N VAL A 230 -12.04 27.99 22.90
CA VAL A 230 -12.32 26.68 22.31
C VAL A 230 -12.82 25.73 23.39
N THR A 231 -13.49 24.65 22.99
CA THR A 231 -13.86 23.58 23.93
C THR A 231 -12.63 22.81 24.40
N GLU A 232 -12.74 22.14 25.55
CA GLU A 232 -11.65 21.32 26.11
C GLU A 232 -11.14 20.28 25.10
N MET A 233 -12.06 19.60 24.42
CA MET A 233 -11.70 18.62 23.39
C MET A 233 -11.01 19.27 22.18
N GLN A 234 -11.49 20.42 21.72
CA GLN A 234 -10.84 21.15 20.62
C GLN A 234 -9.43 21.61 21.00
N LYS A 235 -9.21 22.01 22.25
CA LYS A 235 -7.86 22.34 22.74
C LYS A 235 -6.93 21.14 22.64
N VAL A 236 -7.37 19.95 23.05
CA VAL A 236 -6.57 18.71 22.93
C VAL A 236 -6.27 18.38 21.47
N TRP A 237 -7.27 18.39 20.60
CA TRP A 237 -7.11 18.08 19.17
C TRP A 237 -6.15 19.03 18.47
N ARG A 238 -6.30 20.34 18.70
CA ARG A 238 -5.40 21.36 18.13
C ARG A 238 -3.97 21.26 18.68
N THR A 239 -3.82 20.92 19.95
CA THR A 239 -2.50 20.68 20.56
C THR A 239 -1.79 19.51 19.87
N PHE A 240 -2.50 18.41 19.66
CA PHE A 240 -1.98 17.24 18.96
C PHE A 240 -1.65 17.54 17.49
N GLN A 241 -2.55 18.24 16.80
CA GLN A 241 -2.30 18.68 15.42
C GLN A 241 -1.07 19.59 15.32
N ALA A 242 -0.84 20.49 16.29
CA ALA A 242 0.34 21.33 16.35
C ALA A 242 1.64 20.51 16.49
N LEU A 243 1.63 19.39 17.22
CA LEU A 243 2.77 18.45 17.23
C LEU A 243 3.04 17.88 15.84
N GLY A 244 1.98 17.52 15.10
CA GLY A 244 2.09 17.07 13.71
C GLY A 244 2.66 18.15 12.79
N ALA A 245 2.21 19.39 12.94
CA ALA A 245 2.72 20.51 12.14
C ALA A 245 4.21 20.78 12.39
N ILE A 246 4.65 20.75 13.66
CA ILE A 246 6.09 20.88 14.00
C ILE A 246 6.88 19.68 13.49
N ALA A 247 6.32 18.46 13.60
CA ALA A 247 6.95 17.25 13.08
C ALA A 247 7.20 17.32 11.57
N PHE A 248 6.18 17.75 10.82
CA PHE A 248 6.29 18.00 9.38
C PHE A 248 7.33 19.07 9.06
N ALA A 249 7.38 20.17 9.83
CA ALA A 249 8.29 21.27 9.59
C ALA A 249 9.77 20.86 9.63
N TYR A 250 10.13 19.80 10.35
CA TYR A 250 11.49 19.25 10.40
C TYR A 250 11.72 18.01 9.49
N SER A 251 10.70 17.56 8.77
CA SER A 251 10.72 16.29 8.05
C SER A 251 11.38 16.39 6.67
N TYR A 252 12.70 16.13 6.59
CA TYR A 252 13.42 15.96 5.32
C TYR A 252 14.17 14.62 5.20
N SER A 253 14.13 13.80 6.25
CA SER A 253 14.89 12.53 6.31
C SER A 253 14.54 11.55 5.18
N LEU A 254 13.29 11.63 4.69
CA LEU A 254 12.74 10.81 3.62
C LEU A 254 13.32 11.10 2.22
N ILE A 255 14.09 12.17 2.06
CA ILE A 255 14.88 12.47 0.85
C ILE A 255 16.39 12.63 1.15
N LEU A 256 16.81 12.30 2.38
CA LEU A 256 18.17 12.56 2.86
C LEU A 256 19.21 11.80 2.05
N ILE A 257 18.92 10.54 1.73
CA ILE A 257 19.84 9.67 1.01
C ILE A 257 20.01 10.13 -0.43
N GLU A 258 18.93 10.58 -1.07
CA GLU A 258 18.95 11.14 -2.41
C GLU A 258 19.77 12.45 -2.46
N ILE A 259 19.66 13.30 -1.44
CA ILE A 259 20.52 14.48 -1.29
C ILE A 259 21.99 14.05 -1.11
N GLN A 260 22.23 13.08 -0.22
CA GLN A 260 23.57 12.57 0.05
C GLN A 260 24.22 11.91 -1.19
N ASP A 261 23.42 11.29 -2.06
CA ASP A 261 23.88 10.72 -3.32
C ASP A 261 24.33 11.78 -4.34
N THR A 262 24.09 13.07 -4.12
CA THR A 262 24.64 14.14 -4.98
C THR A 262 26.06 14.56 -4.58
N ILE A 263 26.52 14.15 -3.39
CA ILE A 263 27.74 14.68 -2.76
C ILE A 263 29.00 14.05 -3.36
N LYS A 264 30.00 14.90 -3.66
CA LYS A 264 31.33 14.45 -4.10
C LYS A 264 32.11 13.78 -2.97
N SER A 265 32.96 12.81 -3.32
CA SER A 265 33.91 12.16 -2.42
C SER A 265 35.30 12.10 -3.08
N PRO A 266 36.41 12.39 -2.36
CA PRO A 266 36.54 12.75 -0.93
C PRO A 266 36.19 14.22 -0.59
N PRO A 267 35.94 14.57 0.71
CA PRO A 267 35.84 13.69 1.88
C PRO A 267 34.58 12.81 1.83
N SER A 268 34.44 11.85 2.76
CA SER A 268 33.30 10.91 2.73
C SER A 268 31.95 11.62 2.71
N GLU A 269 31.00 11.05 1.97
CA GLU A 269 29.67 11.59 1.74
C GLU A 269 28.95 11.79 3.08
N ALA A 270 29.07 10.83 4.00
CA ALA A 270 28.51 10.90 5.35
C ALA A 270 29.06 12.09 6.16
N LYS A 271 30.37 12.39 6.06
CA LYS A 271 30.97 13.52 6.77
C LYS A 271 30.46 14.85 6.23
N THR A 272 30.42 14.99 4.91
CA THR A 272 29.88 16.19 4.25
C THR A 272 28.40 16.36 4.55
N MET A 273 27.61 15.28 4.51
CA MET A 273 26.18 15.29 4.79
C MET A 273 25.89 15.69 6.23
N LYS A 274 26.65 15.18 7.23
CA LYS A 274 26.51 15.61 8.63
C LYS A 274 26.78 17.09 8.84
N ASN A 275 27.81 17.62 8.18
CA ASN A 275 28.09 19.05 8.19
C ASN A 275 26.96 19.86 7.55
N ALA A 276 26.39 19.38 6.45
CA ALA A 276 25.25 20.02 5.82
C ALA A 276 24.00 19.96 6.74
N THR A 277 23.74 18.82 7.38
CA THR A 277 22.64 18.61 8.31
C THR A 277 22.75 19.50 9.55
N ILE A 278 23.92 19.61 10.20
CA ILE A 278 24.07 20.49 11.38
C ILE A 278 23.83 21.96 11.00
N ILE A 279 24.43 22.43 9.90
CA ILE A 279 24.24 23.81 9.42
C ILE A 279 22.77 24.07 9.12
N SER A 280 22.15 23.19 8.34
CA SER A 280 20.77 23.40 7.85
C SER A 280 19.75 23.32 8.97
N VAL A 281 19.85 22.31 9.84
CA VAL A 281 18.92 22.16 10.98
C VAL A 281 19.11 23.32 11.94
N SER A 282 20.34 23.72 12.30
CA SER A 282 20.56 24.86 13.19
C SER A 282 20.01 26.17 12.64
N VAL A 283 20.30 26.49 11.37
CA VAL A 283 19.77 27.70 10.72
C VAL A 283 18.25 27.66 10.69
N THR A 284 17.68 26.54 10.28
CA THR A 284 16.23 26.37 10.20
C THR A 284 15.56 26.52 11.56
N THR A 285 16.08 25.88 12.61
CA THR A 285 15.55 25.98 13.97
C THR A 285 15.55 27.41 14.49
N VAL A 286 16.59 28.19 14.21
CA VAL A 286 16.63 29.62 14.56
C VAL A 286 15.51 30.37 13.87
N PHE A 287 15.38 30.25 12.54
CA PHE A 287 14.30 30.92 11.80
C PHE A 287 12.91 30.46 12.25
N TYR A 288 12.75 29.18 12.55
CA TYR A 288 11.51 28.58 13.00
C TYR A 288 11.09 29.14 14.35
N MET A 289 11.99 29.15 15.33
CA MET A 289 11.72 29.74 16.63
C MET A 289 11.42 31.22 16.51
N LEU A 290 12.20 31.96 15.71
CA LEU A 290 11.97 33.40 15.51
C LEU A 290 10.60 33.66 14.87
N CYS A 291 10.27 33.03 13.73
CA CYS A 291 9.00 33.24 13.05
C CYS A 291 7.81 32.74 13.87
N GLY A 292 7.92 31.57 14.51
CA GLY A 292 6.88 30.98 15.34
C GLY A 292 6.60 31.82 16.60
N CYS A 293 7.65 32.20 17.34
CA CYS A 293 7.52 32.98 18.56
C CYS A 293 7.10 34.43 18.27
N PHE A 294 7.71 35.12 17.31
CA PHE A 294 7.30 36.50 16.99
C PHE A 294 5.93 36.55 16.30
N GLY A 295 5.56 35.53 15.53
CA GLY A 295 4.19 35.38 15.05
C GLY A 295 3.18 35.22 16.18
N TYR A 296 3.50 34.40 17.19
CA TYR A 296 2.65 34.26 18.37
C TYR A 296 2.64 35.52 19.26
N ALA A 297 3.78 36.21 19.41
CA ALA A 297 3.83 37.50 20.09
C ALA A 297 2.98 38.55 19.38
N ALA A 298 2.94 38.54 18.05
CA ALA A 298 2.16 39.49 17.28
C ALA A 298 0.65 39.21 17.39
N PHE A 299 0.23 37.95 17.25
CA PHE A 299 -1.20 37.62 17.08
C PHE A 299 -1.86 36.89 18.26
N GLY A 300 -1.08 36.43 19.23
CA GLY A 300 -1.56 35.66 20.39
C GLY A 300 -2.39 34.44 20.00
N ASP A 301 -3.49 34.20 20.71
CA ASP A 301 -4.41 33.07 20.48
C ASP A 301 -5.04 33.06 19.06
N HIS A 302 -4.92 34.16 18.32
CA HIS A 302 -5.48 34.35 16.97
C HIS A 302 -4.40 34.22 15.88
N ALA A 303 -3.24 33.64 16.19
CA ALA A 303 -2.18 33.42 15.22
C ALA A 303 -2.73 32.62 14.00
N PRO A 304 -2.50 33.11 12.78
CA PRO A 304 -3.03 32.48 11.57
C PRO A 304 -2.27 31.20 11.22
N ASP A 305 -2.94 30.27 10.52
CA ASP A 305 -2.35 29.03 9.99
C ASP A 305 -1.15 29.28 9.04
N ASN A 306 -1.15 30.44 8.38
CA ASN A 306 -0.02 30.94 7.62
C ASN A 306 0.35 32.31 8.16
N LEU A 307 1.52 32.43 8.77
CA LEU A 307 2.05 33.65 9.38
C LEU A 307 1.78 34.91 8.53
N LEU A 308 2.05 34.86 7.22
CA LEU A 308 1.92 36.04 6.36
C LEU A 308 0.47 36.48 6.11
N THR A 309 -0.49 35.57 6.25
CA THR A 309 -1.91 35.94 6.07
C THR A 309 -2.45 36.85 7.17
N GLY A 310 -1.81 36.84 8.35
CA GLY A 310 -2.15 37.76 9.46
C GLY A 310 -1.77 39.21 9.19
N PHE A 311 -0.84 39.44 8.25
CA PHE A 311 -0.38 40.78 7.89
C PHE A 311 -1.10 41.36 6.66
N GLY A 312 -2.25 40.81 6.25
CA GLY A 312 -2.96 41.20 5.01
C GLY A 312 -3.32 42.68 4.84
N PHE A 313 -3.13 43.52 5.86
CA PHE A 313 -3.36 44.96 5.85
C PHE A 313 -2.10 45.76 6.24
N TYR A 314 -0.94 45.14 6.25
CA TYR A 314 0.30 45.76 6.68
C TYR A 314 0.83 46.75 5.64
N ASP A 315 1.22 47.94 6.08
CA ASP A 315 1.87 48.94 5.24
C ASP A 315 3.39 48.97 5.50
N PRO A 316 4.23 48.86 4.44
CA PRO A 316 3.85 48.87 3.04
C PRO A 316 3.44 47.50 2.47
N TYR A 317 2.28 47.44 1.80
CA TYR A 317 1.72 46.21 1.23
C TYR A 317 2.62 45.51 0.21
N TRP A 318 3.45 46.24 -0.54
CA TRP A 318 4.39 45.65 -1.50
C TRP A 318 5.40 44.70 -0.84
N LEU A 319 5.74 44.93 0.44
CA LEU A 319 6.66 44.07 1.18
C LEU A 319 6.00 42.71 1.47
N LEU A 320 4.70 42.72 1.78
CA LEU A 320 3.91 41.51 1.96
C LEU A 320 3.76 40.73 0.66
N ASP A 321 3.58 41.44 -0.47
CA ASP A 321 3.46 40.82 -1.78
C ASP A 321 4.77 40.13 -2.18
N ILE A 322 5.92 40.79 -1.96
CA ILE A 322 7.24 40.17 -2.18
C ILE A 322 7.39 38.89 -1.35
N ALA A 323 7.00 38.91 -0.08
CA ALA A 323 7.11 37.74 0.78
C ALA A 323 6.22 36.57 0.31
N ASN A 324 4.98 36.84 -0.12
CA ASN A 324 4.10 35.80 -0.65
C ASN A 324 4.55 35.28 -2.03
N ILE A 325 5.09 36.15 -2.91
CA ILE A 325 5.70 35.73 -4.17
C ILE A 325 6.94 34.86 -3.90
N ALA A 326 7.76 35.22 -2.91
CA ALA A 326 8.91 34.41 -2.52
C ALA A 326 8.48 33.02 -2.02
N ILE A 327 7.42 32.91 -1.21
CA ILE A 327 6.84 31.59 -0.84
C ILE A 327 6.45 30.81 -2.09
N PHE A 328 5.73 31.43 -3.02
CA PHE A 328 5.30 30.77 -4.25
C PHE A 328 6.49 30.19 -5.04
N VAL A 329 7.53 31.00 -5.28
CA VAL A 329 8.73 30.58 -6.02
C VAL A 329 9.50 29.49 -5.28
N HIS A 330 9.61 29.59 -3.96
CA HIS A 330 10.23 28.54 -3.15
C HIS A 330 9.47 27.22 -3.27
N LEU A 331 8.14 27.24 -3.08
CA LEU A 331 7.35 26.01 -3.11
C LEU A 331 7.42 25.31 -4.47
N VAL A 332 7.66 26.03 -5.57
CA VAL A 332 7.97 25.42 -6.87
C VAL A 332 9.25 24.57 -6.79
N GLY A 333 10.33 25.11 -6.23
CA GLY A 333 11.57 24.36 -6.06
C GLY A 333 11.47 23.23 -5.04
N ALA A 334 10.77 23.46 -3.93
CA ALA A 334 10.57 22.44 -2.90
C ALA A 334 9.73 21.26 -3.41
N TYR A 335 8.70 21.52 -4.22
CA TYR A 335 7.89 20.49 -4.86
C TYR A 335 8.75 19.54 -5.68
N GLN A 336 9.68 20.08 -6.46
CA GLN A 336 10.60 19.27 -7.25
C GLN A 336 11.52 18.43 -6.37
N VAL A 337 12.10 19.01 -5.32
CA VAL A 337 12.96 18.28 -4.38
C VAL A 337 12.24 17.05 -3.77
N TYR A 338 10.96 17.17 -3.40
CA TYR A 338 10.20 16.04 -2.85
C TYR A 338 9.67 15.06 -3.90
N CYS A 339 9.27 15.51 -5.08
CA CYS A 339 8.63 14.61 -6.06
C CYS A 339 9.62 13.76 -6.86
N GLN A 340 10.88 14.20 -7.02
CA GLN A 340 11.87 13.50 -7.83
C GLN A 340 12.14 12.05 -7.40
N PRO A 341 12.29 11.70 -6.11
CA PRO A 341 12.46 10.31 -5.68
C PRO A 341 11.28 9.40 -6.07
N LEU A 342 10.05 9.92 -5.97
CA LEU A 342 8.85 9.19 -6.38
C LEU A 342 8.80 9.00 -7.90
N PHE A 343 9.16 10.03 -8.66
CA PHE A 343 9.25 9.97 -10.12
C PHE A 343 10.29 8.94 -10.58
N ALA A 344 11.49 8.98 -9.97
CA ALA A 344 12.55 8.04 -10.26
C ALA A 344 12.15 6.59 -9.95
N PHE A 345 11.47 6.36 -8.82
CA PHE A 345 10.97 5.03 -8.44
C PHE A 345 9.98 4.47 -9.48
N ILE A 346 8.98 5.25 -9.87
CA ILE A 346 7.94 4.81 -10.81
C ILE A 346 8.53 4.60 -12.21
N GLU A 347 9.38 5.51 -12.68
CA GLU A 347 10.04 5.38 -13.99
C GLU A 347 10.97 4.17 -14.05
N LYS A 348 11.79 3.94 -13.03
CA LYS A 348 12.67 2.78 -12.94
C LYS A 348 11.86 1.49 -12.93
N THR A 349 10.83 1.41 -12.07
CA THR A 349 9.98 0.23 -11.96
C THR A 349 9.26 -0.06 -13.28
N ALA A 350 8.71 0.96 -13.95
CA ALA A 350 8.06 0.80 -15.24
C ALA A 350 9.04 0.31 -16.34
N ALA A 351 10.27 0.84 -16.35
CA ALA A 351 11.31 0.40 -17.28
C ALA A 351 11.75 -1.06 -17.04
N GLU A 352 11.81 -1.49 -15.78
CA GLU A 352 12.15 -2.87 -15.41
C GLU A 352 11.02 -3.86 -15.75
N TRP A 353 9.75 -3.48 -15.56
CA TRP A 353 8.61 -4.35 -15.85
C TRP A 353 8.30 -4.47 -17.34
N TYR A 354 8.60 -3.43 -18.12
CA TYR A 354 8.28 -3.37 -19.54
C TYR A 354 9.48 -2.97 -20.42
N PRO A 355 10.59 -3.73 -20.39
CA PRO A 355 11.83 -3.35 -21.07
C PRO A 355 11.68 -3.26 -22.59
N ASN A 356 10.75 -4.02 -23.17
CA ASN A 356 10.50 -4.07 -24.61
C ASN A 356 9.46 -3.04 -25.10
N SER A 357 8.83 -2.28 -24.20
CA SER A 357 7.80 -1.31 -24.56
C SER A 357 8.43 -0.04 -25.12
N LYS A 358 8.22 0.21 -26.41
CA LYS A 358 8.62 1.48 -27.05
C LYS A 358 7.95 2.69 -26.39
N ILE A 359 6.83 2.57 -25.69
CA ILE A 359 6.22 3.74 -25.02
C ILE A 359 7.04 4.15 -23.78
N ILE A 360 7.65 3.16 -23.12
CA ILE A 360 8.40 3.34 -21.88
C ILE A 360 9.88 3.65 -22.15
N THR A 361 10.48 3.00 -23.15
CA THR A 361 11.92 3.12 -23.44
C THR A 361 12.27 4.05 -24.60
N LYS A 362 11.30 4.52 -25.42
CA LYS A 362 11.60 5.39 -26.56
C LYS A 362 11.98 6.79 -26.10
N ASN A 363 13.21 7.15 -26.41
CA ASN A 363 13.75 8.48 -26.29
C ASN A 363 13.37 9.32 -27.52
N ILE A 364 12.81 10.51 -27.29
CA ILE A 364 12.57 11.54 -28.30
C ILE A 364 13.57 12.67 -28.04
N SER A 365 14.57 12.81 -28.89
CA SER A 365 15.50 13.94 -28.86
C SER A 365 14.86 15.17 -29.49
N VAL A 366 14.51 16.15 -28.66
CA VAL A 366 14.00 17.44 -29.13
C VAL A 366 15.17 18.39 -29.33
N PRO A 367 15.45 18.84 -30.56
CA PRO A 367 16.47 19.86 -30.80
C PRO A 367 15.95 21.22 -30.30
N ILE A 368 16.63 21.80 -29.30
CA ILE A 368 16.34 23.15 -28.81
C ILE A 368 17.31 24.11 -29.50
N PRO A 369 16.85 25.15 -30.23
CA PRO A 369 17.73 26.12 -30.85
C PRO A 369 18.67 26.76 -29.82
N GLY A 370 19.99 26.61 -30.00
CA GLY A 370 21.01 27.20 -29.12
C GLY A 370 21.41 26.37 -27.89
N PHE A 371 20.80 25.21 -27.64
CA PHE A 371 21.12 24.33 -26.51
C PHE A 371 21.38 22.88 -26.96
N LYS A 372 21.92 22.05 -26.06
CA LYS A 372 22.06 20.60 -26.32
C LYS A 372 20.68 19.97 -26.53
N SER A 373 20.61 18.95 -27.40
CA SER A 373 19.38 18.19 -27.63
C SER A 373 18.85 17.61 -26.32
N TYR A 374 17.56 17.81 -26.04
CA TYR A 374 16.92 17.36 -24.81
C TYR A 374 16.19 16.03 -25.05
N ASN A 375 16.52 15.01 -24.27
CA ASN A 375 15.96 13.66 -24.39
C ASN A 375 14.68 13.55 -23.55
N ILE A 376 13.53 13.35 -24.20
CA ILE A 376 12.23 13.21 -23.54
C ILE A 376 11.75 11.77 -23.68
N TYR A 377 11.42 11.15 -22.55
CA TYR A 377 10.69 9.87 -22.52
C TYR A 377 9.19 10.15 -22.54
N LEU A 378 8.46 9.54 -23.47
CA LEU A 378 7.01 9.75 -23.57
C LEU A 378 6.28 9.35 -22.28
N PHE A 379 6.68 8.24 -21.66
CA PHE A 379 6.14 7.80 -20.37
C PHE A 379 6.36 8.83 -19.26
N ARG A 380 7.57 9.39 -19.14
CA ARG A 380 7.88 10.45 -18.18
C ARG A 380 6.93 11.63 -18.34
N LEU A 381 6.78 12.12 -19.57
CA LEU A 381 5.91 13.26 -19.86
C LEU A 381 4.46 13.00 -19.44
N VAL A 382 3.90 11.86 -19.86
CA VAL A 382 2.49 11.53 -19.61
C VAL A 382 2.23 11.30 -18.13
N TRP A 383 3.01 10.42 -17.48
CA TRP A 383 2.73 10.02 -16.11
C TRP A 383 2.97 11.17 -15.12
N ARG A 384 4.07 11.93 -15.26
CA ARG A 384 4.33 13.09 -14.38
C ARG A 384 3.25 14.17 -14.54
N THR A 385 2.73 14.37 -15.76
CA THR A 385 1.58 15.27 -15.99
C THR A 385 0.33 14.77 -15.27
N ILE A 386 0.01 13.47 -15.38
CA ILE A 386 -1.12 12.87 -14.67
C ILE A 386 -0.96 13.01 -13.15
N PHE A 387 0.24 12.78 -12.62
CA PHE A 387 0.55 12.97 -11.20
C PHE A 387 0.23 14.38 -10.70
N VAL A 388 0.70 15.40 -11.43
CA VAL A 388 0.47 16.81 -11.06
C VAL A 388 -1.02 17.15 -11.16
N ILE A 389 -1.72 16.67 -12.19
CA ILE A 389 -3.17 16.87 -12.33
C ILE A 389 -3.92 16.26 -11.14
N ILE A 390 -3.62 15.00 -10.79
CA ILE A 390 -4.30 14.30 -9.69
C ILE A 390 -4.04 15.01 -8.36
N SER A 391 -2.78 15.33 -8.04
CA SER A 391 -2.45 16.04 -6.79
C SER A 391 -3.15 17.40 -6.71
N THR A 392 -3.21 18.15 -7.82
CA THR A 392 -3.91 19.43 -7.90
C THR A 392 -5.42 19.27 -7.66
N ILE A 393 -6.07 18.26 -8.25
CA ILE A 393 -7.49 17.97 -8.04
C ILE A 393 -7.76 17.65 -6.56
N ILE A 394 -6.91 16.84 -5.93
CA ILE A 394 -7.07 16.51 -4.51
C ILE A 394 -6.91 17.77 -3.64
N SER A 395 -5.93 18.62 -3.91
CA SER A 395 -5.76 19.91 -3.23
C SER A 395 -7.00 20.82 -3.35
N MET A 396 -7.69 20.78 -4.50
CA MET A 396 -8.94 21.52 -4.70
C MET A 396 -10.11 20.97 -3.88
N LEU A 397 -10.15 19.66 -3.67
CA LEU A 397 -11.21 18.99 -2.89
C LEU A 397 -11.01 19.15 -1.38
N LEU A 398 -9.75 19.17 -0.90
CA LEU A 398 -9.39 19.21 0.52
C LEU A 398 -8.38 20.33 0.82
N PRO A 399 -8.79 21.62 0.74
CA PRO A 399 -7.89 22.76 0.90
C PRO A 399 -7.56 23.09 2.38
N PHE A 400 -7.38 22.08 3.24
CA PHE A 400 -7.16 22.23 4.69
C PHE A 400 -5.67 22.14 5.03
N PHE A 401 -4.96 23.27 4.96
CA PHE A 401 -3.49 23.27 5.02
C PHE A 401 -2.93 22.66 6.33
N SER A 402 -3.35 23.18 7.49
CA SER A 402 -2.84 22.72 8.80
C SER A 402 -3.18 21.26 9.09
N ASP A 403 -4.33 20.78 8.63
CA ASP A 403 -4.75 19.39 8.79
C ASP A 403 -3.89 18.44 7.95
N ILE A 404 -3.71 18.76 6.66
CA ILE A 404 -2.89 17.96 5.75
C ILE A 404 -1.45 17.89 6.26
N VAL A 405 -0.87 19.03 6.62
CA VAL A 405 0.49 19.10 7.18
C VAL A 405 0.60 18.31 8.48
N GLY A 406 -0.41 18.37 9.36
CA GLY A 406 -0.45 17.57 10.59
C GLY A 406 -0.45 16.06 10.32
N ILE A 407 -1.24 15.59 9.34
CA ILE A 407 -1.27 14.18 8.89
C ILE A 407 0.10 13.77 8.34
N LEU A 408 0.69 14.59 7.45
CA LEU A 408 1.99 14.28 6.85
C LEU A 408 3.11 14.22 7.90
N GLY A 409 3.06 15.11 8.89
CA GLY A 409 3.97 15.07 10.03
C GLY A 409 3.80 13.79 10.85
N ALA A 410 2.56 13.41 11.18
CA ALA A 410 2.28 12.20 11.96
C ALA A 410 2.76 10.91 11.26
N PHE A 411 2.44 10.76 9.97
CA PHE A 411 2.81 9.55 9.21
C PHE A 411 4.23 9.60 8.65
N GLY A 412 4.87 10.76 8.57
CA GLY A 412 6.24 10.89 8.10
C GLY A 412 7.25 10.77 9.24
N PHE A 413 7.01 11.46 10.35
CA PHE A 413 8.01 11.67 11.39
C PHE A 413 8.43 10.39 12.09
N TRP A 414 7.53 9.66 12.75
CA TRP A 414 7.94 8.43 13.43
C TRP A 414 8.52 7.38 12.47
N PRO A 415 7.84 6.93 11.40
CA PRO A 415 8.37 5.84 10.60
C PRO A 415 9.61 6.26 9.82
N LEU A 416 9.59 7.39 9.10
CA LEU A 416 10.64 7.77 8.14
C LEU A 416 11.73 8.67 8.74
N THR A 417 11.45 9.43 9.80
CA THR A 417 12.47 10.28 10.45
C THR A 417 13.10 9.62 11.66
N VAL A 418 12.42 8.69 12.32
CA VAL A 418 12.91 8.09 13.57
C VAL A 418 13.12 6.59 13.44
N TYR A 419 12.06 5.80 13.27
CA TYR A 419 12.07 4.35 13.35
C TYR A 419 13.03 3.71 12.35
N TYR A 420 12.82 3.91 11.05
CA TYR A 420 13.67 3.29 10.03
C TYR A 420 15.13 3.73 10.14
N PRO A 421 15.47 5.03 10.29
CA PRO A 421 16.85 5.45 10.55
C PRO A 421 17.50 4.77 11.75
N VAL A 422 16.75 4.63 12.86
CA VAL A 422 17.23 3.97 14.09
C VAL A 422 17.46 2.48 13.85
N GLU A 423 16.50 1.77 13.26
CA GLU A 423 16.60 0.33 13.01
C GLU A 423 17.70 -0.01 12.02
N ILE A 424 17.80 0.73 10.91
CA ILE A 424 18.89 0.59 9.94
C ILE A 424 20.24 0.76 10.63
N TYR A 425 20.38 1.79 11.46
CA TYR A 425 21.63 2.05 12.17
C TYR A 425 21.98 0.94 13.18
N ILE A 426 20.99 0.40 13.90
CA ILE A 426 21.18 -0.73 14.83
C ILE A 426 21.68 -1.96 14.07
N VAL A 427 21.03 -2.31 12.96
CA VAL A 427 21.38 -3.48 12.15
C VAL A 427 22.77 -3.32 11.54
N GLN A 428 23.03 -2.18 10.88
CA GLN A 428 24.26 -1.97 10.14
C GLN A 428 25.49 -1.82 11.05
N LYS A 429 25.35 -1.12 12.18
CA LYS A 429 26.42 -1.00 13.19
C LYS A 429 26.46 -2.17 14.16
N LYS A 430 25.64 -3.20 13.96
CA LYS A 430 25.57 -4.43 14.78
C LYS A 430 25.49 -4.12 16.28
N ILE A 431 24.64 -3.18 16.66
CA ILE A 431 24.51 -2.75 18.05
C ILE A 431 23.89 -3.90 18.86
N PRO A 432 24.54 -4.40 19.94
CA PRO A 432 24.00 -5.49 20.73
C PRO A 432 22.65 -5.11 21.34
N LYS A 433 21.67 -6.01 21.18
CA LYS A 433 20.36 -5.91 21.87
C LYS A 433 20.60 -5.76 23.38
N TRP A 434 19.80 -4.94 24.04
CA TRP A 434 19.90 -4.63 25.47
C TRP A 434 21.14 -3.85 25.92
N SER A 435 22.03 -3.42 25.01
CA SER A 435 23.06 -2.45 25.36
C SER A 435 22.43 -1.09 25.73
N ARG A 436 23.15 -0.27 26.52
CA ARG A 436 22.69 1.10 26.88
C ARG A 436 22.33 1.93 25.64
N LYS A 437 23.12 1.79 24.57
CA LYS A 437 22.89 2.47 23.29
C LYS A 437 21.63 1.97 22.59
N TRP A 438 21.43 0.65 22.52
CA TRP A 438 20.21 0.06 21.97
C TRP A 438 18.97 0.52 22.73
N PHE A 439 19.01 0.48 24.07
CA PHE A 439 17.90 0.91 24.91
C PHE A 439 17.55 2.39 24.72
N GLY A 440 18.57 3.27 24.66
CA GLY A 440 18.35 4.70 24.38
C GLY A 440 17.71 4.96 23.01
N LEU A 441 18.14 4.23 21.98
CA LEU A 441 17.56 4.33 20.64
C LEU A 441 16.10 3.84 20.59
N GLN A 442 15.77 2.76 21.31
CA GLN A 442 14.40 2.26 21.40
C GLN A 442 13.48 3.20 22.18
N ILE A 443 13.95 3.78 23.31
CA ILE A 443 13.18 4.80 24.05
C ILE A 443 12.88 6.00 23.16
N LEU A 444 13.87 6.49 22.41
CA LEU A 444 13.69 7.59 21.47
C LEU A 444 12.60 7.25 20.44
N SER A 445 12.66 6.07 19.84
CA SER A 445 11.69 5.59 18.84
C SER A 445 10.28 5.49 19.41
N VAL A 446 10.10 4.83 20.56
CA VAL A 446 8.79 4.66 21.22
C VAL A 446 8.20 6.01 21.66
N THR A 447 9.02 6.92 22.18
CA THR A 447 8.55 8.27 22.54
C THR A 447 8.03 9.02 21.31
N CYS A 448 8.74 8.95 20.19
CA CYS A 448 8.32 9.59 18.94
C CYS A 448 7.08 8.91 18.32
N LEU A 449 6.90 7.60 18.52
CA LEU A 449 5.68 6.88 18.13
C LEU A 449 4.45 7.44 18.83
N ILE A 450 4.52 7.60 20.16
CA ILE A 450 3.40 8.11 20.96
C ILE A 450 3.03 9.53 20.49
N VAL A 451 4.02 10.39 20.27
CA VAL A 451 3.81 11.75 19.75
C VAL A 451 3.15 11.72 18.36
N SER A 452 3.57 10.81 17.48
CA SER A 452 3.02 10.70 16.12
C SER A 452 1.59 10.16 16.12
N ILE A 453 1.27 9.20 16.99
CA ILE A 453 -0.11 8.71 17.18
C ILE A 453 -1.01 9.85 17.66
N ALA A 454 -0.57 10.61 18.67
CA ALA A 454 -1.31 11.78 19.14
C ALA A 454 -1.55 12.77 17.99
N ALA A 455 -0.49 13.12 17.25
CA ALA A 455 -0.56 14.02 16.11
C ALA A 455 -1.53 13.55 15.01
N ALA A 456 -1.55 12.25 14.70
CA ALA A 456 -2.51 11.66 13.76
C ALA A 456 -3.94 11.86 14.27
N VAL A 457 -4.23 11.51 15.53
CA VAL A 457 -5.57 11.68 16.11
C VAL A 457 -6.04 13.13 16.05
N GLY A 458 -5.18 14.08 16.42
CA GLY A 458 -5.50 15.52 16.35
C GLY A 458 -5.80 16.00 14.93
N SER A 459 -4.97 15.59 13.96
CA SER A 459 -5.09 16.04 12.57
C SER A 459 -6.31 15.43 11.87
N PHE A 460 -6.63 14.15 12.11
CA PHE A 460 -7.87 13.56 11.61
C PHE A 460 -9.12 14.19 12.23
N ALA A 461 -9.09 14.50 13.53
CA ALA A 461 -10.18 15.23 14.18
C ALA A 461 -10.37 16.63 13.56
N GLY A 462 -9.27 17.31 13.20
CA GLY A 462 -9.27 18.56 12.44
C GLY A 462 -9.99 18.41 11.09
N VAL A 463 -9.55 17.46 10.25
CA VAL A 463 -10.18 17.20 8.93
C VAL A 463 -11.68 16.95 9.05
N VAL A 464 -12.09 16.13 10.01
CA VAL A 464 -13.52 15.80 10.21
C VAL A 464 -14.31 17.04 10.63
N SER A 465 -13.72 17.91 11.46
CA SER A 465 -14.34 19.17 11.87
C SER A 465 -14.49 20.13 10.68
N ASP A 466 -13.47 20.25 9.85
CA ASP A 466 -13.44 21.15 8.71
C ASP A 466 -14.36 20.68 7.58
N LEU A 467 -14.43 19.37 7.33
CA LEU A 467 -15.40 18.78 6.41
C LEU A 467 -16.86 19.02 6.84
N LYS A 468 -17.15 18.94 8.15
CA LYS A 468 -18.49 19.28 8.69
C LYS A 468 -18.87 20.73 8.39
N SER A 469 -17.91 21.65 8.51
CA SER A 469 -18.11 23.07 8.22
C SER A 469 -18.32 23.33 6.73
N ARG A 470 -17.50 22.72 5.86
CA ARG A 470 -17.51 22.95 4.41
C ARG A 470 -18.70 22.31 3.69
N PHE A 471 -19.14 21.12 4.13
CA PHE A 471 -20.24 20.37 3.49
C PHE A 471 -21.36 20.02 4.48
N PRO A 472 -22.06 21.02 5.05
CA PRO A 472 -23.01 20.81 6.15
C PRO A 472 -24.27 20.03 5.77
N VAL A 473 -24.57 19.90 4.47
CA VAL A 473 -25.75 19.19 3.94
C VAL A 473 -25.38 17.80 3.41
N ALA A 474 -24.33 17.70 2.60
CA ALA A 474 -23.86 16.41 2.05
C ALA A 474 -23.39 15.45 3.14
N LEU A 475 -22.75 15.95 4.19
CA LEU A 475 -22.36 15.14 5.35
C LEU A 475 -23.58 14.79 6.22
N ARG A 476 -24.63 15.62 6.25
CA ARG A 476 -25.88 15.33 6.99
C ARG A 476 -26.73 14.27 6.30
N SER A 477 -26.66 14.13 4.98
CA SER A 477 -27.24 13.00 4.23
C SER A 477 -26.41 11.73 4.38
N PHE A 478 -25.08 11.86 4.39
CA PHE A 478 -24.15 10.76 4.65
C PHE A 478 -24.28 10.20 6.08
N LEU A 479 -24.39 11.08 7.08
CA LEU A 479 -24.58 10.70 8.49
C LEU A 479 -26.03 10.31 8.84
N ARG A 480 -27.05 10.77 8.09
CA ARG A 480 -28.44 10.28 8.29
C ARG A 480 -28.63 8.83 7.86
N GLY A 481 -27.78 8.31 6.97
CA GLY A 481 -27.71 6.86 6.69
C GLY A 481 -27.03 6.06 7.82
N ALA A 482 -26.40 6.74 8.78
CA ALA A 482 -25.71 6.19 9.92
C ALA A 482 -26.32 6.75 11.23
N GLU A 483 -27.57 6.39 11.55
CA GLU A 483 -28.11 6.62 12.90
C GLU A 483 -27.35 5.76 13.92
N VAL A 484 -26.21 6.28 14.39
CA VAL A 484 -25.60 5.84 15.64
C VAL A 484 -26.38 6.53 16.76
N LYS A 485 -27.20 5.76 17.49
CA LYS A 485 -27.82 6.22 18.74
C LYS A 485 -26.72 6.52 19.75
N TYR A 486 -26.44 7.80 19.98
CA TYR A 486 -25.67 8.23 21.14
C TYR A 486 -26.50 7.97 22.40
N VAL A 487 -26.13 6.94 23.16
CA VAL A 487 -26.56 6.80 24.56
C VAL A 487 -25.56 7.61 25.40
N GLN A 488 -26.02 8.74 25.96
CA GLN A 488 -25.30 9.44 27.02
C GLN A 488 -25.28 8.54 28.26
N ILE A 489 -24.12 7.95 28.58
CA ILE A 489 -23.88 7.31 29.87
C ILE A 489 -23.11 8.31 30.74
N PRO A 490 -23.68 8.80 31.86
CA PRO A 490 -22.95 9.63 32.79
C PRO A 490 -21.96 8.76 33.57
N LEU A 491 -20.66 9.05 33.45
CA LEU A 491 -19.63 8.40 34.26
C LEU A 491 -19.69 8.95 35.70
N THR A 492 -20.11 8.13 36.65
CA THR A 492 -19.82 8.33 38.07
C THR A 492 -18.64 7.46 38.50
N THR A 493 -17.84 7.98 39.42
CA THR A 493 -16.51 7.53 39.85
C THR A 493 -16.42 6.12 40.47
N ALA A 494 -17.53 5.38 40.55
CA ALA A 494 -17.57 4.04 41.13
C ALA A 494 -17.16 2.92 40.14
N SER A 495 -17.29 3.13 38.83
CA SER A 495 -17.10 2.06 37.83
C SER A 495 -15.64 1.80 37.43
N ILE A 496 -14.71 2.71 37.76
CA ILE A 496 -13.29 2.60 37.40
C ILE A 496 -12.54 1.65 38.33
N VAL A 497 -13.02 1.46 39.57
CA VAL A 497 -12.33 0.65 40.60
C VAL A 497 -12.53 -0.85 40.37
N GLU A 498 -13.60 -1.27 39.69
CA GLU A 498 -13.90 -2.70 39.49
C GLU A 498 -13.23 -3.28 38.23
N CYS A 499 -12.81 -2.43 37.29
CA CYS A 499 -12.09 -2.85 36.07
C CYS A 499 -10.61 -3.17 36.33
N TYR A 500 -10.02 -2.65 37.42
CA TYR A 500 -8.61 -2.89 37.78
C TYR A 500 -8.34 -4.25 38.45
N LYS A 501 -9.37 -5.05 38.75
CA LYS A 501 -9.22 -6.27 39.59
C LYS A 501 -9.09 -7.59 38.83
N LYS A 502 -9.24 -7.62 37.50
CA LYS A 502 -9.03 -8.83 36.69
C LYS A 502 -7.86 -8.66 35.73
N ARG A 503 -6.65 -8.97 36.24
CA ARG A 503 -5.42 -9.20 35.46
C ARG A 503 -5.71 -10.17 34.30
N TYR A 504 -5.79 -9.71 33.06
CA TYR A 504 -5.40 -10.42 31.83
C TYR A 504 -5.49 -9.43 30.66
N LEU A 505 -4.34 -8.93 30.19
CA LEU A 505 -3.95 -8.75 28.77
C LEU A 505 -2.77 -7.78 28.66
N THR A 506 -1.65 -8.33 28.20
CA THR A 506 -0.43 -7.65 27.79
C THR A 506 -0.69 -6.74 26.59
N ILE A 507 -0.06 -5.56 26.62
CA ILE A 507 -0.14 -4.43 25.67
C ILE A 507 0.37 -4.74 24.23
N ILE A 508 0.61 -6.02 23.89
CA ILE A 508 1.34 -6.40 22.67
C ILE A 508 0.43 -6.78 21.47
N ASP A 509 -0.85 -7.07 21.66
CA ASP A 509 -1.69 -7.61 20.58
C ASP A 509 -2.63 -6.58 19.89
N VAL A 510 -2.58 -5.30 20.25
CA VAL A 510 -3.44 -4.24 19.66
C VAL A 510 -2.75 -3.51 18.48
N ILE A 511 -1.47 -3.81 18.20
CA ILE A 511 -0.64 -2.97 17.30
C ILE A 511 -0.57 -3.46 15.85
N ILE A 512 -1.18 -4.60 15.50
CA ILE A 512 -1.10 -5.12 14.13
C ILE A 512 -2.51 -5.39 13.63
N LEU A 513 -3.10 -4.44 12.89
CA LEU A 513 -4.05 -4.64 11.79
C LEU A 513 -4.72 -3.31 11.40
N GLU A 514 -4.22 -2.67 10.32
CA GLU A 514 -4.91 -1.75 9.39
C GLU A 514 -3.81 -0.98 8.60
N PHE A 515 -3.66 -0.99 7.27
CA PHE A 515 -4.58 -1.07 6.13
C PHE A 515 -3.83 -1.52 4.85
N TYR A 516 -4.52 -2.16 3.89
CA TYR A 516 -4.29 -2.04 2.43
C TYR A 516 -5.58 -2.49 1.69
N HIS A 517 -6.60 -1.63 1.47
CA HIS A 517 -6.95 -0.79 0.28
C HIS A 517 -7.35 -1.58 -1.01
N PRO A 518 -8.29 -1.12 -1.91
CA PRO A 518 -8.76 0.27 -2.11
C PRO A 518 -10.22 0.56 -2.63
N ASN A 519 -10.69 1.76 -2.27
CA ASN A 519 -11.56 2.71 -3.02
C ASN A 519 -13.10 2.55 -3.04
N PRO A 520 -13.82 3.64 -3.36
CA PRO A 520 -14.31 4.61 -2.40
C PRO A 520 -15.82 4.50 -2.24
N HIS A 521 -16.32 4.75 -1.04
CA HIS A 521 -17.50 5.56 -0.74
C HIS A 521 -18.10 5.08 0.60
N ALA A 522 -18.11 5.99 1.57
CA ALA A 522 -18.83 5.87 2.84
C ALA A 522 -18.55 4.65 3.73
N ALA A 523 -17.44 4.65 4.48
CA ALA A 523 -17.27 3.75 5.64
C ALA A 523 -17.38 4.55 6.95
N SER A 524 -18.36 4.22 7.78
CA SER A 524 -18.44 4.60 9.20
C SER A 524 -18.16 3.37 10.05
N ILE A 525 -17.25 3.50 11.02
CA ILE A 525 -16.92 2.45 12.00
C ILE A 525 -17.94 2.51 13.15
N SER A 526 -18.63 1.41 13.44
CA SER A 526 -19.44 1.25 14.66
C SER A 526 -19.12 -0.07 15.34
N VAL A 527 -18.62 0.01 16.58
CA VAL A 527 -18.32 -1.14 17.45
C VAL A 527 -19.60 -1.56 18.18
N LEU A 528 -20.08 -2.78 17.93
CA LEU A 528 -21.19 -3.38 18.67
C LEU A 528 -20.62 -4.34 19.72
N ALA A 529 -20.70 -3.96 21.00
CA ALA A 529 -20.41 -4.86 22.10
C ALA A 529 -21.69 -5.64 22.45
N ASP A 530 -21.78 -6.91 22.03
CA ASP A 530 -22.80 -7.82 22.53
C ASP A 530 -22.30 -8.53 23.80
N THR A 531 -23.11 -8.49 24.86
CA THR A 531 -22.74 -8.90 26.23
C THR A 531 -23.12 -10.34 26.56
N LYS A 532 -23.45 -11.17 25.57
CA LYS A 532 -23.90 -12.56 25.79
C LYS A 532 -23.27 -13.57 24.82
N LEU A 533 -21.97 -13.82 24.91
CA LEU A 533 -21.35 -15.08 24.44
C LEU A 533 -20.05 -15.33 25.26
N ARG A 534 -19.90 -16.56 25.77
CA ARG A 534 -18.83 -16.96 26.71
C ARG A 534 -17.57 -17.51 26.03
N ASP A 535 -17.41 -17.30 24.73
CA ASP A 535 -16.18 -17.62 23.99
C ASP A 535 -15.72 -16.38 23.23
N VAL A 536 -14.49 -15.93 23.52
CA VAL A 536 -13.94 -14.69 22.97
C VAL A 536 -13.41 -14.94 21.56
N SER A 537 -14.29 -14.77 20.58
CA SER A 537 -13.91 -14.42 19.20
C SER A 537 -14.60 -13.09 18.88
N ALA A 538 -13.82 -12.02 18.70
CA ALA A 538 -14.36 -10.70 18.39
C ALA A 538 -14.73 -10.65 16.89
N LEU A 539 -16.03 -10.75 16.60
CA LEU A 539 -16.60 -10.52 15.28
C LEU A 539 -16.83 -9.02 15.06
N VAL A 540 -16.05 -8.40 14.18
CA VAL A 540 -16.30 -7.04 13.68
C VAL A 540 -17.02 -7.19 12.33
N SER A 541 -18.30 -6.78 12.26
CA SER A 541 -19.07 -6.77 11.01
C SER A 541 -19.15 -5.36 10.44
N PHE A 542 -18.69 -5.16 9.21
CA PHE A 542 -18.79 -3.90 8.47
C PHE A 542 -20.02 -3.90 7.57
N HIS A 543 -20.83 -2.82 7.60
CA HIS A 543 -21.90 -2.59 6.62
C HIS A 543 -21.66 -1.25 5.91
N VAL A 544 -21.63 -1.26 4.58
CA VAL A 544 -21.50 -0.08 3.71
C VAL A 544 -22.68 -0.09 2.74
N TYR A 545 -23.51 0.96 2.75
CA TYR A 545 -24.67 1.10 1.87
C TYR A 545 -24.33 1.96 0.65
N TYR A 546 -24.36 1.37 -0.55
CA TYR A 546 -24.53 2.07 -1.84
C TYR A 546 -25.65 1.37 -2.63
N GLY A 547 -26.40 2.16 -3.40
CA GLY A 547 -27.65 1.74 -4.05
C GLY A 547 -27.54 0.41 -4.80
N GLU A 548 -28.49 -0.48 -4.48
CA GLU A 548 -28.93 -1.68 -5.20
C GLU A 548 -27.87 -2.60 -5.84
N ALA A 549 -26.94 -3.14 -5.04
CA ALA A 549 -26.47 -4.54 -5.10
C ALA A 549 -25.35 -4.75 -4.06
N SER A 550 -25.53 -5.67 -3.10
CA SER A 550 -24.59 -5.91 -2.00
C SER A 550 -23.55 -6.99 -2.34
N LEU A 551 -22.26 -6.65 -2.31
CA LEU A 551 -21.12 -7.58 -2.33
C LEU A 551 -20.47 -7.61 -0.94
N ALA A 552 -20.52 -8.75 -0.26
CA ALA A 552 -20.03 -8.93 1.12
C ALA A 552 -18.67 -9.65 1.12
N TRP A 553 -17.57 -8.91 1.25
CA TRP A 553 -16.21 -9.47 1.34
C TRP A 553 -15.95 -10.06 2.73
N ASN A 554 -15.49 -11.31 2.80
CA ASN A 554 -15.11 -11.98 4.05
C ASN A 554 -13.60 -11.85 4.29
N ILE A 555 -13.20 -11.70 5.56
CA ILE A 555 -11.77 -11.62 5.98
C ILE A 555 -10.94 -12.84 5.53
N GLU A 556 -11.60 -13.98 5.28
CA GLU A 556 -10.96 -15.20 4.76
C GLU A 556 -10.32 -15.02 3.37
N ASP A 557 -10.70 -13.98 2.62
CA ASP A 557 -10.14 -13.70 1.28
C ASP A 557 -8.82 -12.89 1.33
N LEU A 558 -8.54 -12.16 2.43
CA LEU A 558 -7.33 -11.31 2.59
C LEU A 558 -6.11 -12.07 3.14
N VAL A 559 -6.37 -13.08 3.97
CA VAL A 559 -5.38 -14.07 4.40
C VAL A 559 -6.05 -15.43 4.26
N PRO A 560 -5.95 -16.08 3.08
CA PRO A 560 -6.57 -17.37 2.89
C PRO A 560 -6.08 -18.32 4.00
N PRO A 561 -7.00 -19.06 4.67
CA PRO A 561 -6.63 -19.97 5.74
C PRO A 561 -5.59 -20.97 5.24
N SER A 562 -4.76 -21.51 6.13
CA SER A 562 -3.72 -22.50 5.76
C SER A 562 -4.30 -23.74 5.06
N GLU A 563 -5.59 -24.01 5.28
CA GLU A 563 -6.38 -24.98 4.55
C GLU A 563 -7.79 -24.46 4.24
N ARG A 564 -8.34 -24.78 3.06
CA ARG A 564 -9.71 -24.48 2.65
C ARG A 564 -10.40 -25.72 2.10
N TYR A 565 -11.60 -26.04 2.58
CA TYR A 565 -12.41 -27.11 1.99
C TYR A 565 -12.93 -26.67 0.63
N ILE A 566 -12.71 -27.51 -0.39
CA ILE A 566 -13.27 -27.36 -1.74
C ILE A 566 -14.55 -28.21 -1.84
N PHE A 567 -14.50 -29.47 -1.40
CA PHE A 567 -15.63 -30.40 -1.40
C PHE A 567 -15.58 -31.28 -0.14
N ASN A 568 -16.74 -31.59 0.47
CA ASN A 568 -16.84 -32.38 1.71
C ASN A 568 -17.94 -33.46 1.60
N PHE A 569 -17.58 -34.72 1.48
CA PHE A 569 -18.54 -35.78 1.19
C PHE A 569 -19.32 -36.28 2.43
N SER A 570 -19.67 -35.36 3.33
CA SER A 570 -20.38 -35.60 4.58
C SER A 570 -21.90 -35.59 4.45
N SER A 571 -22.47 -35.10 3.34
CA SER A 571 -23.92 -35.03 3.16
C SER A 571 -24.39 -35.43 1.76
N LYS A 572 -25.63 -35.94 1.66
CA LYS A 572 -26.25 -36.29 0.37
C LYS A 572 -26.53 -35.06 -0.49
N ASP A 573 -26.62 -33.88 0.10
CA ASP A 573 -26.85 -32.64 -0.65
C ASP A 573 -25.62 -32.25 -1.49
N GLU A 574 -24.41 -32.56 -1.03
CA GLU A 574 -23.19 -32.29 -1.80
C GLU A 574 -23.08 -33.11 -3.08
N LEU A 575 -23.66 -34.31 -3.10
CA LEU A 575 -23.69 -35.14 -4.31
C LEU A 575 -24.42 -34.43 -5.48
N LYS A 576 -25.28 -33.44 -5.20
CA LYS A 576 -25.99 -32.68 -6.25
C LYS A 576 -25.05 -31.79 -7.05
N ASN A 577 -23.85 -31.53 -6.55
CA ASN A 577 -22.83 -30.72 -7.20
C ASN A 577 -21.91 -31.52 -8.12
N TRP A 578 -22.14 -32.83 -8.25
CA TRP A 578 -21.33 -33.74 -9.07
C TRP A 578 -22.14 -34.33 -10.21
N HIS A 579 -21.47 -34.55 -11.33
CA HIS A 579 -21.92 -35.32 -12.49
C HIS A 579 -21.03 -36.54 -12.66
N LEU A 580 -21.65 -37.69 -12.83
CA LEU A 580 -20.96 -38.90 -13.25
C LEU A 580 -20.83 -38.88 -14.77
N TYR A 581 -19.78 -39.52 -15.28
CA TYR A 581 -19.60 -39.76 -16.70
C TYR A 581 -18.82 -41.06 -16.91
N SER A 582 -19.10 -41.76 -18.00
CA SER A 582 -18.38 -42.96 -18.42
C SER A 582 -18.36 -43.04 -19.94
N ASP A 583 -17.57 -43.99 -20.46
CA ASP A 583 -17.56 -44.36 -21.89
C ASP A 583 -18.94 -44.77 -22.44
N SER A 584 -19.94 -45.04 -21.58
CA SER A 584 -21.33 -45.29 -21.94
C SER A 584 -22.18 -44.02 -22.16
N GLU A 585 -21.77 -42.86 -21.62
CA GLU A 585 -22.53 -41.59 -21.67
C GLU A 585 -22.10 -40.60 -22.78
N TYR A 586 -21.05 -40.91 -23.57
CA TYR A 586 -20.69 -40.15 -24.77
C TYR A 586 -21.74 -40.38 -25.88
N GLY A 587 -22.97 -39.91 -25.68
CA GLY A 587 -24.11 -40.19 -26.54
C GLY A 587 -25.45 -39.50 -26.20
N ALA A 588 -25.74 -39.10 -24.95
CA ALA A 588 -26.97 -38.35 -24.63
C ALA A 588 -26.96 -37.72 -23.22
N PHE A 589 -27.53 -36.52 -23.08
CA PHE A 589 -27.77 -35.84 -21.80
C PHE A 589 -28.77 -36.61 -20.91
N THR A 590 -28.35 -37.03 -19.72
CA THR A 590 -29.27 -37.56 -18.69
C THR A 590 -29.18 -36.76 -17.38
N LYS A 591 -30.33 -36.24 -16.92
CA LYS A 591 -30.53 -35.71 -15.57
C LYS A 591 -30.48 -36.87 -14.56
N SER A 592 -29.33 -37.11 -13.94
CA SER A 592 -29.21 -38.11 -12.87
C SER A 592 -29.61 -37.52 -11.51
N LYS A 593 -30.71 -38.03 -10.95
CA LYS A 593 -31.09 -37.90 -9.53
C LYS A 593 -30.31 -38.95 -8.74
N ILE A 594 -29.79 -38.53 -7.57
CA ILE A 594 -29.05 -39.35 -6.62
C ILE A 594 -29.88 -40.55 -6.13
N LYS A 595 -29.25 -41.74 -6.21
CA LYS A 595 -29.64 -43.09 -5.78
C LYS A 595 -30.90 -43.70 -6.40
N LEU A 596 -30.68 -44.45 -7.49
CA LEU A 596 -31.03 -45.88 -7.63
C LEU A 596 -30.48 -46.43 -8.96
N VAL A 597 -29.61 -47.43 -8.85
CA VAL A 597 -29.47 -48.66 -9.68
C VAL A 597 -30.02 -48.63 -11.12
N THR A 598 -29.07 -48.83 -12.06
CA THR A 598 -29.15 -49.39 -13.42
C THR A 598 -30.38 -49.17 -14.33
N ASN A 599 -30.06 -48.75 -15.56
CA ASN A 599 -30.70 -49.03 -16.85
C ASN A 599 -32.21 -49.29 -16.89
N LYS A 600 -32.95 -48.31 -17.41
CA LYS A 600 -33.97 -48.57 -18.43
C LYS A 600 -34.37 -47.28 -19.17
N TYR A 601 -33.88 -47.09 -20.39
CA TYR A 601 -34.65 -46.59 -21.53
C TYR A 601 -33.97 -47.12 -22.82
N PRO A 602 -34.75 -47.34 -23.90
CA PRO A 602 -34.40 -48.18 -25.02
C PRO A 602 -33.46 -47.48 -26.01
N ASP A 603 -32.55 -48.29 -26.56
CA ASP A 603 -31.94 -48.26 -27.89
C ASP A 603 -31.73 -46.88 -28.56
N ASP A 604 -30.45 -46.45 -28.59
CA ASP A 604 -29.71 -46.20 -29.86
C ASP A 604 -28.39 -45.40 -29.70
N ASN A 605 -27.93 -45.03 -28.50
CA ASN A 605 -26.73 -44.18 -28.35
C ASN A 605 -25.80 -44.52 -27.17
N ILE A 606 -25.39 -45.78 -27.01
CA ILE A 606 -24.38 -46.17 -25.99
C ILE A 606 -23.11 -46.69 -26.71
N SER A 607 -21.93 -46.16 -26.36
CA SER A 607 -20.64 -46.51 -26.98
C SER A 607 -19.78 -47.51 -26.19
N GLY A 608 -19.81 -47.45 -24.84
CA GLY A 608 -19.07 -48.33 -23.93
C GLY A 608 -19.95 -48.94 -22.84
N LEU A 609 -19.40 -49.88 -22.07
CA LEU A 609 -20.13 -50.61 -21.02
C LEU A 609 -19.64 -50.31 -19.58
N SER A 610 -18.77 -49.32 -19.38
CA SER A 610 -18.37 -48.94 -18.02
C SER A 610 -19.49 -48.20 -17.30
N SER A 611 -19.55 -48.37 -15.99
CA SER A 611 -20.56 -47.76 -15.12
C SER A 611 -19.91 -47.08 -13.92
N ALA A 612 -20.52 -45.99 -13.45
CA ALA A 612 -20.08 -45.25 -12.27
C ALA A 612 -21.28 -44.87 -11.38
N ALA A 613 -21.02 -44.79 -10.09
CA ALA A 613 -21.96 -44.43 -9.03
C ALA A 613 -21.23 -43.59 -7.98
N LEU A 614 -21.96 -42.64 -7.37
CA LEU A 614 -21.48 -41.83 -6.26
C LEU A 614 -22.54 -41.81 -5.16
N GLU A 615 -22.17 -42.27 -3.98
CA GLU A 615 -23.09 -42.50 -2.87
C GLU A 615 -22.53 -42.02 -1.54
N ILE A 616 -23.37 -41.56 -0.61
CA ILE A 616 -22.94 -41.37 0.78
C ILE A 616 -23.16 -42.69 1.55
N LYS A 617 -22.11 -43.13 2.24
CA LYS A 617 -22.07 -44.31 3.11
C LYS A 617 -21.95 -43.85 4.57
N ASP A 618 -22.89 -44.29 5.40
CA ASP A 618 -22.86 -44.00 6.84
C ASP A 618 -21.93 -45.00 7.53
N THR A 619 -20.90 -44.48 8.21
CA THR A 619 -20.06 -45.33 9.06
C THR A 619 -20.81 -45.54 10.37
N GLY A 620 -21.13 -46.79 10.73
CA GLY A 620 -22.07 -47.16 11.80
C GLY A 620 -21.76 -46.67 13.24
N ASN A 621 -20.78 -45.78 13.43
CA ASN A 621 -20.46 -45.11 14.70
C ASN A 621 -20.82 -43.61 14.64
N GLY A 622 -22.09 -43.31 14.33
CA GLY A 622 -22.82 -42.10 14.76
C GLY A 622 -22.23 -40.70 14.50
N SER A 623 -21.14 -40.51 13.76
CA SER A 623 -20.50 -39.19 13.66
C SER A 623 -19.78 -38.84 12.35
N THR A 624 -19.61 -39.75 11.38
CA THR A 624 -18.99 -39.40 10.08
C THR A 624 -19.60 -40.17 8.89
N SER A 625 -20.15 -39.44 7.92
CA SER A 625 -20.60 -39.97 6.62
C SER A 625 -19.52 -39.70 5.56
N VAL A 626 -19.27 -40.65 4.66
CA VAL A 626 -18.23 -40.55 3.61
C VAL A 626 -18.81 -40.80 2.21
N GLY A 627 -18.21 -40.18 1.19
CA GLY A 627 -18.58 -40.43 -0.20
C GLY A 627 -17.92 -41.70 -0.72
N LEU A 628 -18.66 -42.53 -1.45
CA LEU A 628 -18.19 -43.72 -2.14
C LEU A 628 -18.36 -43.50 -3.65
N PHE A 629 -17.25 -43.30 -4.35
CA PHE A 629 -17.21 -43.31 -5.80
C PHE A 629 -16.84 -44.73 -6.27
N SER A 630 -17.78 -45.42 -6.90
CA SER A 630 -17.62 -46.83 -7.29
C SER A 630 -18.25 -47.13 -8.63
N GLY A 631 -17.98 -48.32 -9.17
CA GLY A 631 -18.54 -48.74 -10.45
C GLY A 631 -17.79 -49.94 -11.03
N ASN A 632 -18.02 -50.20 -12.31
CA ASN A 632 -17.38 -51.30 -13.04
C ASN A 632 -16.78 -50.79 -14.35
N LEU A 633 -15.50 -51.11 -14.58
CA LEU A 633 -14.78 -50.79 -15.82
C LEU A 633 -14.89 -51.96 -16.80
N SER A 634 -15.39 -51.72 -18.01
CA SER A 634 -15.41 -52.72 -19.08
C SER A 634 -14.63 -52.26 -20.31
N LEU A 635 -13.83 -53.17 -20.87
CA LEU A 635 -13.12 -52.96 -22.13
C LEU A 635 -14.01 -53.22 -23.36
N ASP A 636 -15.22 -53.72 -23.17
CA ASP A 636 -16.16 -54.04 -24.24
C ASP A 636 -16.73 -52.76 -24.87
N VAL A 637 -16.74 -52.73 -26.21
CA VAL A 637 -17.28 -51.65 -27.05
C VAL A 637 -18.46 -52.23 -27.84
N MET A 638 -19.59 -51.52 -27.91
CA MET A 638 -20.72 -51.98 -28.73
C MET A 638 -20.48 -51.72 -30.22
N GLU A 639 -20.55 -52.76 -31.04
CA GLU A 639 -20.50 -52.66 -32.50
C GLU A 639 -21.73 -51.89 -33.03
N GLY A 640 -21.49 -50.84 -33.81
CA GLY A 640 -22.54 -50.00 -34.41
C GLY A 640 -22.79 -48.64 -33.75
N SER A 641 -22.03 -48.27 -32.71
CA SER A 641 -22.16 -46.94 -32.11
C SER A 641 -21.71 -45.81 -33.06
N LYS A 642 -22.38 -44.65 -32.98
CA LYS A 642 -22.13 -43.48 -33.86
C LYS A 642 -20.75 -42.83 -33.63
N TRP A 643 -20.09 -43.15 -32.52
CA TRP A 643 -18.80 -42.61 -32.12
C TRP A 643 -17.71 -43.65 -32.38
N ASN A 644 -16.69 -43.27 -33.14
CA ASN A 644 -15.58 -44.15 -33.53
C ASN A 644 -14.60 -44.34 -32.35
N MET A 645 -15.04 -45.03 -31.29
CA MET A 645 -14.29 -45.22 -30.04
C MET A 645 -13.31 -46.38 -30.18
N THR A 646 -12.00 -46.09 -30.06
CA THR A 646 -10.93 -47.09 -30.23
C THR A 646 -10.56 -47.83 -28.94
N ARG A 647 -10.96 -47.32 -27.76
CA ARG A 647 -10.68 -47.90 -26.43
C ARG A 647 -11.81 -47.58 -25.44
N SER A 648 -12.25 -48.59 -24.69
CA SER A 648 -13.21 -48.49 -23.57
C SER A 648 -12.51 -48.72 -22.22
N GLY A 649 -13.23 -48.58 -21.12
CA GLY A 649 -12.74 -48.84 -19.78
C GLY A 649 -12.40 -47.56 -19.04
N PHE A 650 -13.26 -46.54 -19.14
CA PHE A 650 -13.08 -45.25 -18.49
C PHE A 650 -14.36 -44.71 -17.86
N CYS A 651 -14.23 -44.19 -16.64
CA CYS A 651 -15.29 -43.48 -15.95
C CYS A 651 -14.75 -42.43 -14.98
N GLY A 652 -15.57 -41.45 -14.63
CA GLY A 652 -15.22 -40.41 -13.70
C GLY A 652 -16.41 -39.70 -13.08
N MET A 653 -16.09 -38.85 -12.10
CA MET A 653 -17.00 -37.88 -11.53
C MET A 653 -16.42 -36.48 -11.70
N ARG A 654 -17.23 -35.51 -12.11
CA ARG A 654 -16.85 -34.11 -12.36
C ARG A 654 -17.78 -33.18 -11.60
N SER A 655 -17.24 -32.13 -10.99
CA SER A 655 -18.07 -31.09 -10.37
C SER A 655 -18.85 -30.31 -11.44
N LYS A 656 -20.07 -29.89 -11.12
CA LYS A 656 -20.86 -28.99 -11.97
C LYS A 656 -20.12 -27.69 -12.20
N LYS A 657 -20.12 -27.21 -13.45
CA LYS A 657 -19.64 -25.86 -13.77
C LYS A 657 -20.50 -24.85 -13.03
N THR A 658 -19.85 -23.89 -12.40
CA THR A 658 -20.49 -22.72 -11.82
C THR A 658 -20.98 -21.81 -12.95
N VAL A 659 -22.30 -21.59 -13.03
CA VAL A 659 -22.94 -20.89 -14.16
C VAL A 659 -22.94 -19.38 -13.93
N ARG A 660 -22.41 -18.58 -14.87
CA ARG A 660 -22.68 -17.13 -14.93
C ARG A 660 -24.17 -16.91 -15.25
N PRO A 661 -24.90 -16.01 -14.55
CA PRO A 661 -26.19 -15.57 -15.04
C PRO A 661 -25.97 -14.71 -16.29
N SER A 662 -26.29 -15.24 -17.46
CA SER A 662 -26.42 -14.47 -18.68
C SER A 662 -27.76 -13.72 -18.63
N ASN A 663 -27.73 -12.40 -18.84
CA ASN A 663 -28.82 -11.49 -19.28
C ASN A 663 -29.26 -10.46 -18.22
N TRP A 664 -28.88 -9.19 -18.42
CA TRP A 664 -29.54 -8.03 -17.82
C TRP A 664 -30.81 -7.70 -18.61
N THR A 665 -31.97 -8.01 -18.04
CA THR A 665 -33.25 -7.38 -18.43
C THR A 665 -34.09 -7.10 -17.19
N GLN A 666 -34.15 -5.82 -16.83
CA GLN A 666 -35.34 -5.05 -16.43
C GLN A 666 -36.32 -5.59 -15.35
N LEU A 667 -36.42 -4.81 -14.26
CA LEU A 667 -37.52 -4.65 -13.28
C LEU A 667 -37.85 -5.79 -12.29
N GLY A 668 -37.94 -5.42 -11.01
CA GLY A 668 -38.99 -5.95 -10.11
C GLY A 668 -38.54 -6.59 -8.78
N ILE A 669 -38.43 -5.76 -7.76
CA ILE A 669 -38.82 -5.94 -6.34
C ILE A 669 -39.12 -7.39 -5.85
N GLY A 670 -38.36 -7.81 -4.83
CA GLY A 670 -38.82 -8.68 -3.76
C GLY A 670 -38.09 -10.02 -3.64
N MET A 671 -37.14 -10.16 -2.71
CA MET A 671 -36.68 -11.49 -2.27
C MET A 671 -36.45 -11.59 -0.76
N ALA A 672 -37.08 -12.63 -0.22
CA ALA A 672 -36.93 -13.15 1.12
C ALA A 672 -35.58 -13.88 1.30
N HIS A 673 -35.10 -13.86 2.54
CA HIS A 673 -33.90 -14.51 3.07
C HIS A 673 -33.71 -15.99 2.68
N ARG A 674 -32.51 -16.36 2.20
CA ARG A 674 -31.81 -17.63 2.48
C ARG A 674 -30.27 -17.45 2.44
N PRO A 675 -29.48 -18.09 3.33
CA PRO A 675 -28.04 -17.91 3.39
C PRO A 675 -27.29 -19.03 2.65
N THR A 676 -26.34 -18.68 1.78
CA THR A 676 -25.07 -19.39 1.52
C THR A 676 -24.28 -18.58 0.49
N GLN A 677 -23.07 -18.17 0.86
CA GLN A 677 -22.17 -17.36 0.03
C GLN A 677 -21.71 -18.12 -1.21
N GLN A 678 -21.96 -17.57 -2.40
CA GLN A 678 -21.42 -18.02 -3.68
C GLN A 678 -20.94 -16.77 -4.43
N PHE A 679 -19.63 -16.56 -4.52
CA PHE A 679 -19.01 -15.51 -5.31
C PHE A 679 -18.71 -16.02 -6.74
N ASP A 680 -19.03 -15.20 -7.76
CA ASP A 680 -18.58 -15.17 -9.17
C ASP A 680 -18.38 -16.45 -10.00
N GLY A 681 -18.72 -17.62 -9.50
CA GLY A 681 -18.76 -18.85 -10.28
C GLY A 681 -17.40 -19.45 -10.66
N PHE A 682 -16.37 -19.29 -9.82
CA PHE A 682 -15.09 -20.00 -9.95
C PHE A 682 -14.62 -20.54 -8.59
N ILE A 683 -13.77 -21.57 -8.62
CA ILE A 683 -13.03 -22.08 -7.46
C ILE A 683 -11.70 -21.32 -7.41
N ASP A 684 -11.60 -20.29 -6.57
CA ASP A 684 -10.38 -19.49 -6.45
C ASP A 684 -9.34 -20.20 -5.56
N LEU A 685 -8.22 -20.59 -6.17
CA LEU A 685 -7.08 -21.21 -5.51
C LEU A 685 -5.80 -20.36 -5.52
N ASP A 686 -5.85 -19.07 -5.88
CA ASP A 686 -4.66 -18.21 -6.02
C ASP A 686 -3.82 -18.12 -4.72
N GLY A 687 -4.48 -18.26 -3.56
CA GLY A 687 -3.85 -18.30 -2.25
C GLY A 687 -3.25 -19.65 -1.80
N TYR A 688 -3.32 -20.69 -2.64
CA TYR A 688 -2.98 -22.08 -2.30
C TYR A 688 -2.00 -22.69 -3.30
N ASP A 689 -1.12 -23.58 -2.82
CA ASP A 689 -0.08 -24.21 -3.66
C ASP A 689 -0.30 -25.71 -3.88
N THR A 690 -1.18 -26.34 -3.10
CA THR A 690 -1.35 -27.80 -3.05
C THR A 690 -2.81 -28.19 -2.92
N ILE A 691 -3.25 -29.17 -3.72
CA ILE A 691 -4.53 -29.86 -3.52
C ILE A 691 -4.30 -31.09 -2.64
N ALA A 692 -5.13 -31.27 -1.61
CA ALA A 692 -5.14 -32.45 -0.77
C ALA A 692 -6.47 -33.20 -0.87
N LEU A 693 -6.40 -34.51 -1.13
CA LEU A 693 -7.56 -35.40 -1.14
C LEU A 693 -7.39 -36.46 -0.06
N LYS A 694 -8.37 -36.61 0.83
CA LYS A 694 -8.39 -37.72 1.80
C LYS A 694 -9.21 -38.87 1.22
N LEU A 695 -8.51 -39.94 0.87
CA LEU A 695 -9.02 -41.05 0.08
C LEU A 695 -8.75 -42.39 0.76
N LYS A 696 -9.62 -43.37 0.55
CA LYS A 696 -9.40 -44.78 0.88
C LYS A 696 -9.85 -45.62 -0.30
N GLY A 697 -8.90 -46.25 -0.98
CA GLY A 697 -9.12 -46.83 -2.30
C GLY A 697 -9.04 -48.34 -2.34
N ASP A 698 -9.11 -48.84 -3.57
CA ASP A 698 -9.04 -50.25 -3.94
C ASP A 698 -7.66 -50.65 -4.49
N GLY A 699 -6.63 -49.81 -4.32
CA GLY A 699 -5.29 -50.02 -4.84
C GLY A 699 -5.09 -49.57 -6.30
N ARG A 700 -6.09 -48.95 -6.93
CA ARG A 700 -5.97 -48.40 -8.29
C ARG A 700 -5.34 -47.00 -8.30
N CYS A 701 -4.89 -46.59 -9.48
CA CYS A 701 -4.50 -45.21 -9.73
C CYS A 701 -5.67 -44.43 -10.34
N TYR A 702 -5.98 -43.29 -9.75
CA TYR A 702 -7.00 -42.36 -10.20
C TYR A 702 -6.35 -41.13 -10.83
N ILE A 703 -7.10 -40.38 -11.62
CA ILE A 703 -6.64 -39.16 -12.29
C ILE A 703 -7.43 -37.99 -11.70
N SER A 704 -6.73 -37.10 -11.03
CA SER A 704 -7.27 -35.80 -10.61
C SER A 704 -7.14 -34.83 -11.78
N THR A 705 -8.23 -34.18 -12.17
CA THR A 705 -8.23 -33.16 -13.22
C THR A 705 -8.75 -31.84 -12.67
N ILE A 706 -8.07 -30.74 -13.00
CA ILE A 706 -8.51 -29.36 -12.75
C ILE A 706 -8.85 -28.74 -14.11
N TYR A 707 -10.01 -28.07 -14.18
CA TYR A 707 -10.44 -27.34 -15.36
C TYR A 707 -10.34 -25.83 -15.08
N THR A 708 -9.64 -25.09 -15.94
CA THR A 708 -9.50 -23.62 -15.83
C THR A 708 -10.11 -22.91 -17.03
N GLU A 709 -10.65 -21.71 -16.83
CA GLU A 709 -11.15 -20.87 -17.92
C GLU A 709 -10.05 -20.58 -18.96
N ASN A 710 -10.42 -20.61 -20.24
CA ASN A 710 -9.51 -20.34 -21.35
C ASN A 710 -9.51 -18.84 -21.70
N TRP A 711 -8.33 -18.22 -21.83
CA TRP A 711 -8.19 -16.80 -22.18
C TRP A 711 -8.24 -16.54 -23.69
N VAL A 712 -7.94 -17.56 -24.51
CA VAL A 712 -7.88 -17.45 -25.96
C VAL A 712 -8.76 -18.54 -26.55
N ASN A 713 -10.02 -18.21 -26.84
CA ASN A 713 -10.87 -19.09 -27.63
C ASN A 713 -10.53 -18.84 -29.10
N SER A 714 -9.87 -19.80 -29.75
CA SER A 714 -9.87 -19.85 -31.22
C SER A 714 -11.33 -20.05 -31.68
N PRO A 715 -11.78 -19.46 -32.80
CA PRO A 715 -13.14 -19.70 -33.30
C PRO A 715 -13.35 -21.21 -33.49
N GLY A 716 -14.25 -21.81 -32.70
CA GLY A 716 -14.50 -23.26 -32.67
C GLY A 716 -13.87 -24.04 -31.49
N GLN A 717 -13.27 -23.38 -30.50
CA GLN A 717 -12.80 -24.00 -29.26
C GLN A 717 -13.55 -23.45 -28.04
N ASP A 718 -14.67 -24.08 -27.70
CA ASP A 718 -15.48 -23.77 -26.51
C ASP A 718 -15.06 -24.61 -25.26
N GLU A 719 -13.97 -25.40 -25.35
CA GLU A 719 -13.54 -26.33 -24.28
C GLU A 719 -12.59 -25.64 -23.27
N ASP A 720 -12.75 -25.96 -21.97
CA ASP A 720 -11.89 -25.44 -20.90
C ASP A 720 -10.48 -26.07 -20.96
N ASN A 721 -9.49 -25.37 -20.41
CA ASN A 721 -8.13 -25.91 -20.27
C ASN A 721 -8.12 -26.98 -19.16
N SER A 722 -7.73 -28.22 -19.50
CA SER A 722 -7.62 -29.32 -18.53
C SER A 722 -6.20 -29.58 -18.07
N TRP A 723 -6.04 -29.83 -16.78
CA TRP A 723 -4.77 -30.12 -16.13
C TRP A 723 -4.88 -31.40 -15.32
N GLN A 724 -4.01 -32.39 -15.54
CA GLN A 724 -4.15 -33.72 -14.94
C GLN A 724 -2.95 -34.12 -14.09
N ALA A 725 -3.24 -34.82 -12.99
CA ALA A 725 -2.25 -35.45 -12.12
C ALA A 725 -2.73 -36.86 -11.69
N PHE A 726 -1.80 -37.82 -11.66
CA PHE A 726 -2.08 -39.17 -11.19
C PHE A 726 -2.09 -39.25 -9.66
N VAL A 727 -3.04 -40.01 -9.12
CA VAL A 727 -3.29 -40.20 -7.69
C VAL A 727 -3.33 -41.68 -7.40
N PHE A 728 -2.26 -42.22 -6.85
CA PHE A 728 -2.25 -43.59 -6.35
C PHE A 728 -2.98 -43.66 -5.00
N VAL A 729 -3.98 -44.54 -4.89
CA VAL A 729 -4.78 -44.68 -3.66
C VAL A 729 -4.58 -46.09 -3.09
N PRO A 730 -3.82 -46.22 -1.98
CA PRO A 730 -3.57 -47.52 -1.35
C PRO A 730 -4.85 -48.25 -0.94
N LYS A 731 -4.79 -49.57 -0.97
CA LYS A 731 -5.89 -50.43 -0.53
C LYS A 731 -6.06 -50.37 0.99
N ASP A 732 -7.31 -50.36 1.45
CA ASP A 732 -7.75 -50.56 2.84
C ASP A 732 -7.32 -49.51 3.89
N ASN A 733 -6.47 -48.53 3.55
CA ASN A 733 -6.02 -47.47 4.46
C ASN A 733 -6.43 -46.07 3.98
N TRP A 734 -6.81 -45.21 4.93
CA TRP A 734 -6.99 -43.79 4.65
C TRP A 734 -5.64 -43.13 4.36
N TYR A 735 -5.57 -42.44 3.24
CA TYR A 735 -4.38 -41.76 2.73
C TYR A 735 -4.73 -40.33 2.30
N ILE A 736 -3.85 -39.38 2.62
CA ILE A 736 -3.99 -37.99 2.18
C ILE A 736 -3.04 -37.76 1.01
N ALA A 737 -3.60 -37.75 -0.20
CA ALA A 737 -2.86 -37.42 -1.41
C ALA A 737 -2.66 -35.91 -1.49
N LYS A 738 -1.41 -35.44 -1.35
CA LYS A 738 -1.02 -34.02 -1.52
C LYS A 738 -0.39 -33.83 -2.89
N ILE A 739 -1.03 -33.04 -3.74
CA ILE A 739 -0.64 -32.82 -5.13
C ILE A 739 -0.36 -31.31 -5.29
N PRO A 740 0.92 -30.90 -5.36
CA PRO A 740 1.27 -29.52 -5.69
C PRO A 740 0.65 -29.12 -7.03
N LEU A 741 0.16 -27.88 -7.15
CA LEU A 741 -0.42 -27.38 -8.41
C LEU A 741 0.59 -27.47 -9.57
N THR A 742 1.88 -27.36 -9.27
CA THR A 742 2.99 -27.54 -10.22
C THR A 742 3.15 -28.96 -10.77
N ARG A 743 2.51 -29.97 -10.17
CA ARG A 743 2.51 -31.36 -10.69
C ARG A 743 1.38 -31.65 -11.67
N TYR A 744 0.42 -30.75 -11.82
CA TYR A 744 -0.64 -30.92 -12.81
C TYR A 744 -0.11 -30.57 -14.19
N ALA A 745 -0.12 -31.55 -15.10
CA ALA A 745 0.32 -31.35 -16.48
C ALA A 745 -0.85 -30.87 -17.35
N PRO A 746 -0.65 -29.90 -18.26
CA PRO A 746 -1.69 -29.49 -19.20
C PRO A 746 -1.99 -30.65 -20.15
N THR A 747 -3.26 -31.01 -20.29
CA THR A 747 -3.70 -32.08 -21.20
C THR A 747 -4.82 -31.61 -22.12
N TRP A 748 -4.90 -32.23 -23.29
CA TRP A 748 -6.00 -32.07 -24.23
C TRP A 748 -6.41 -33.44 -24.76
N ARG A 749 -7.69 -33.79 -24.62
CA ARG A 749 -8.25 -35.09 -25.00
C ARG A 749 -7.42 -36.28 -24.49
N GLY A 750 -6.92 -36.18 -23.26
CA GLY A 750 -6.11 -37.21 -22.61
C GLY A 750 -4.62 -37.23 -22.99
N ASN A 751 -4.16 -36.35 -23.87
CA ASN A 751 -2.75 -36.22 -24.24
C ASN A 751 -2.09 -35.04 -23.53
N ILE A 752 -0.84 -35.22 -23.06
CA ILE A 752 -0.05 -34.11 -22.48
C ILE A 752 0.32 -33.12 -23.58
N ILE A 753 0.09 -31.83 -23.33
CA ILE A 753 0.45 -30.76 -24.25
C ILE A 753 1.89 -30.35 -23.96
N ASN A 754 2.79 -30.54 -24.93
CA ASN A 754 4.20 -30.12 -24.85
C ASN A 754 4.40 -28.61 -25.09
N ALA A 755 3.56 -27.77 -24.46
CA ALA A 755 3.68 -26.31 -24.50
C ALA A 755 3.86 -25.76 -23.08
N ARG A 756 4.68 -24.71 -22.91
CA ARG A 756 4.80 -23.99 -21.64
C ARG A 756 3.53 -23.14 -21.43
N MET A 757 2.49 -23.75 -20.90
CA MET A 757 1.29 -23.07 -20.43
C MET A 757 1.32 -23.00 -18.90
N GLU A 758 0.88 -21.88 -18.34
CA GLU A 758 0.72 -21.70 -16.90
C GLU A 758 -0.76 -21.86 -16.52
N MET A 759 -1.04 -22.57 -15.43
CA MET A 759 -2.38 -22.71 -14.88
C MET A 759 -2.79 -21.38 -14.23
N ASN A 760 -4.04 -20.94 -14.45
CA ASN A 760 -4.61 -19.82 -13.72
C ASN A 760 -5.40 -20.34 -12.50
N PRO A 761 -4.82 -20.32 -11.29
CA PRO A 761 -5.45 -20.89 -10.10
C PRO A 761 -6.66 -20.08 -9.61
N ALA A 762 -6.78 -18.80 -9.99
CA ALA A 762 -7.91 -17.94 -9.63
C ALA A 762 -9.19 -18.24 -10.43
N ARG A 763 -9.09 -19.00 -11.53
CA ARG A 763 -10.21 -19.23 -12.49
C ARG A 763 -10.46 -20.71 -12.76
N ILE A 764 -10.53 -21.52 -11.70
CA ILE A 764 -10.89 -22.94 -11.83
C ILE A 764 -12.41 -23.05 -11.97
N VAL A 765 -12.87 -23.70 -13.04
CA VAL A 765 -14.30 -23.90 -13.34
C VAL A 765 -14.84 -25.23 -12.83
N GLY A 766 -13.94 -26.14 -12.43
CA GLY A 766 -14.32 -27.41 -11.83
C GLY A 766 -13.14 -28.36 -11.60
N MET A 767 -13.43 -29.47 -10.93
CA MET A 767 -12.49 -30.57 -10.69
C MET A 767 -13.14 -31.92 -11.05
N SER A 768 -12.34 -32.91 -11.40
CA SER A 768 -12.82 -34.28 -11.58
C SER A 768 -11.86 -35.32 -11.03
N LEU A 769 -12.43 -36.46 -10.63
CA LEU A 769 -11.68 -37.68 -10.31
C LEU A 769 -12.15 -38.78 -11.27
N SER A 770 -11.23 -39.39 -12.00
CA SER A 770 -11.54 -40.45 -12.97
C SER A 770 -10.60 -41.64 -12.83
N VAL A 771 -10.99 -42.77 -13.41
CA VAL A 771 -10.22 -44.01 -13.42
C VAL A 771 -10.34 -44.67 -14.79
N ASN A 772 -9.25 -45.30 -15.24
CA ASN A 772 -9.23 -46.09 -16.47
C ASN A 772 -8.69 -47.50 -16.19
N ALA A 773 -9.04 -48.43 -17.07
CA ALA A 773 -8.57 -49.81 -17.00
C ALA A 773 -7.09 -49.95 -17.37
N GLU A 774 -6.56 -49.07 -18.23
CA GLU A 774 -5.21 -49.18 -18.82
C GLU A 774 -4.17 -48.20 -18.24
N GLY A 775 -4.42 -47.56 -17.08
CA GLY A 775 -3.51 -46.58 -16.49
C GLY A 775 -3.08 -46.87 -15.05
N GLY A 776 -1.86 -46.43 -14.69
CA GLY A 776 -1.37 -46.48 -13.33
C GLY A 776 0.15 -46.37 -13.20
N VAL A 777 0.59 -46.10 -11.97
CA VAL A 777 2.01 -46.25 -11.58
C VAL A 777 2.36 -47.73 -11.40
N PRO A 778 3.64 -48.13 -11.49
CA PRO A 778 4.07 -49.48 -11.11
C PRO A 778 3.49 -49.86 -9.74
N ASP A 779 3.02 -51.09 -9.60
CA ASP A 779 2.36 -51.66 -8.40
C ASP A 779 0.89 -51.25 -8.16
N ALA A 780 0.29 -50.41 -9.02
CA ALA A 780 -1.14 -50.13 -8.96
C ALA A 780 -2.00 -51.24 -9.60
N LYS A 781 -3.17 -51.52 -9.00
CA LYS A 781 -4.19 -52.39 -9.59
C LYS A 781 -4.66 -51.76 -10.92
N SER A 782 -4.61 -52.54 -12.00
CA SER A 782 -5.06 -52.16 -13.35
C SER A 782 -5.95 -53.26 -13.96
N GLY A 783 -6.57 -52.99 -15.11
CA GLY A 783 -7.50 -53.88 -15.81
C GLY A 783 -8.98 -53.63 -15.52
N PRO A 784 -9.89 -54.30 -16.26
CA PRO A 784 -11.34 -54.18 -16.08
C PRO A 784 -11.82 -54.70 -14.72
N GLY A 785 -13.11 -54.50 -14.43
CA GLY A 785 -13.78 -54.96 -13.22
C GLY A 785 -14.09 -53.83 -12.23
N ASP A 786 -14.56 -54.23 -11.05
CA ASP A 786 -15.06 -53.28 -10.05
C ASP A 786 -13.96 -52.35 -9.53
N PHE A 787 -14.36 -51.10 -9.29
CA PHE A 787 -13.56 -50.10 -8.60
C PHE A 787 -14.38 -49.42 -7.49
N GLY A 788 -13.66 -48.91 -6.50
CA GLY A 788 -14.25 -48.19 -5.39
C GLY A 788 -13.22 -47.35 -4.65
N VAL A 789 -13.51 -46.06 -4.49
CA VAL A 789 -12.75 -45.14 -3.65
C VAL A 789 -13.70 -44.39 -2.73
N GLU A 790 -13.44 -44.51 -1.44
CA GLU A 790 -14.06 -43.69 -0.41
C GLU A 790 -13.33 -42.33 -0.37
N VAL A 791 -14.08 -41.23 -0.46
CA VAL A 791 -13.61 -39.85 -0.43
C VAL A 791 -14.23 -39.17 0.77
N ASP A 792 -13.39 -38.60 1.63
CA ASP A 792 -13.85 -37.83 2.79
C ASP A 792 -13.98 -36.35 2.41
N TRP A 793 -12.88 -35.74 1.99
CA TRP A 793 -12.84 -34.33 1.58
C TRP A 793 -11.76 -34.05 0.53
N ILE A 794 -11.92 -32.92 -0.14
CA ILE A 794 -10.92 -32.27 -1.01
C ILE A 794 -10.66 -30.87 -0.46
N LYS A 795 -9.39 -30.55 -0.18
CA LYS A 795 -8.94 -29.26 0.36
C LYS A 795 -7.87 -28.62 -0.52
N ALA A 796 -7.80 -27.30 -0.48
CA ALA A 796 -6.64 -26.53 -0.87
C ALA A 796 -5.76 -26.28 0.35
N LEU A 797 -4.44 -26.43 0.23
CA LEU A 797 -3.45 -26.22 1.29
C LEU A 797 -2.43 -25.19 0.84
N ARG A 798 -1.94 -24.41 1.82
CA ARG A 798 -0.79 -23.51 1.67
C ARG A 798 0.37 -24.07 2.47
N MET A 799 1.34 -24.70 1.80
CA MET A 799 2.51 -25.28 2.43
C MET A 799 3.57 -24.18 2.56
N MET A 800 3.81 -23.66 3.78
CA MET A 800 4.89 -22.69 4.00
C MET A 800 6.22 -23.28 3.52
N GLN A 801 6.85 -22.63 2.55
CA GLN A 801 8.18 -22.97 2.03
C GLN A 801 9.25 -22.07 2.63
#